data_AF-A0A5B0QAP1-F1
#
_entry.id   AF-A0A5B0QAP1-F1
#
_cell.length_a   1.000
_cell.length_b   1.000
_cell.length_c   1.000
_cell.angle_alpha   90.00
_cell.angle_beta   90.00
_cell.angle_gamma   90.00
#
_symmetry.space_group_name_H-M   'P 1'
#
loop_
_entity.id
_entity.type
_entity.pdbx_description
1 polymer ?
#
loop_
_entity_poly.entity_id
_entity_poly.type
_entity_poly.pdbx_seq_one_letter_code
_entity_poly.pdbx_strand_id
1 'polypeptide(L)'
;MVDDWLTDRVISGLSWKAIHKLMYSPDIFPMGQGGFRLEAKYIKYDHVRNLIRTRMGVLAKRNPNPFISINLWHQNLQMQGWNTYLHASHDSPEFVFAFQSPWQKQQLLNHGWGMLMLDSTHNSVDNRSLSKGRKFSLYTFVIRDPIVGKGLPVCWAFTASAAAEPVQAIIKWLRESTGIVPCAIMSDCALAIKKGVTDAYSDLGQHAPKVYWCLFHVLKAFKNRAMFFLRKRSEEAMKEFRQIVYGNNPENQLHLFYAKWSSVSTTFVDYVETQWHTNIVHWAVFYRNTPHQGIHTNNYTEAWHRILKEQFVDTQERRRIDEVVQVLTDEVHTSYLMTQSQVSEGIIAQRVNQFQSHAKAKADGYTPEIMELLGITIYKFQVHYCVSSFTNPTTKFYLVRYVEPKGSELGWTTACSCEYFMLYGSGCKHMYYLSNEYNLLVVENPMEYTIKPTTYPGLAMDPSNVTEWTTDRSSMRQEILVPTVDVPLHLNRSGGPFKKQRTTSSDNTFPTVVVTSETQDDTNEPLLTMDELSQIISNRLHTVESMRSPGYTSNRQLLNMSNEEVTRHLTNLSASLVTAVKGLNNIHKHVKTRRLVASRCSPELMWWFMERAVEISSRVLEKCPKASKAQVAYFPGVAVVQCLPRDQVEQLMERLQQAGCKALALAYKHLTHKDHKLDFIMNSTVEEMECLRAECWGFLGTMENMVQGEKDRKQQR
;
A
#
# COMPACT_ATOMS: atom_id res chain seq x y z
N MET A 1 -42.85 -17.67 -23.63
CA MET A 1 -41.92 -18.74 -24.08
C MET A 1 -40.85 -18.95 -23.02
N VAL A 2 -40.05 -20.02 -23.09
CA VAL A 2 -38.94 -20.23 -22.14
C VAL A 2 -37.90 -19.09 -22.17
N ASP A 3 -37.66 -18.46 -23.33
CA ASP A 3 -36.70 -17.34 -23.44
C ASP A 3 -37.15 -16.08 -22.68
N ASP A 4 -38.46 -15.85 -22.56
CA ASP A 4 -39.02 -14.76 -21.74
C ASP A 4 -38.83 -15.08 -20.26
N TRP A 5 -39.19 -16.29 -19.82
CA TRP A 5 -38.99 -16.73 -18.45
C TRP A 5 -37.51 -16.68 -18.04
N LEU A 6 -36.61 -17.08 -18.94
CA LEU A 6 -35.17 -17.06 -18.72
C LEU A 6 -34.64 -15.63 -18.68
N THR A 7 -35.16 -14.75 -19.54
CA THR A 7 -34.91 -13.30 -19.49
C THR A 7 -35.32 -12.73 -18.13
N ASP A 8 -36.53 -13.00 -17.65
CA ASP A 8 -37.02 -12.54 -16.36
C ASP A 8 -36.17 -13.05 -15.19
N ARG A 9 -35.77 -14.33 -15.21
CA ARG A 9 -34.90 -14.88 -14.15
C ARG A 9 -33.54 -14.19 -14.13
N VAL A 10 -32.96 -13.91 -15.30
CA VAL A 10 -31.68 -13.18 -15.45
C VAL A 10 -31.80 -11.72 -15.01
N ILE A 11 -32.88 -11.02 -15.40
CA ILE A 11 -33.18 -9.64 -14.95
C ILE A 11 -33.38 -9.60 -13.42
N SER A 12 -33.97 -10.65 -12.84
CA SER A 12 -34.13 -10.83 -11.38
C SER A 12 -32.81 -11.18 -10.65
N GLY A 13 -31.65 -11.09 -11.30
CA GLY A 13 -30.34 -11.32 -10.68
C GLY A 13 -30.02 -12.78 -10.33
N LEU A 14 -30.81 -13.76 -10.81
CA LEU A 14 -30.61 -15.16 -10.45
C LEU A 14 -29.37 -15.74 -11.16
N SER A 15 -28.36 -16.11 -10.36
CA SER A 15 -27.17 -16.81 -10.87
C SER A 15 -27.54 -18.13 -11.58
N TRP A 16 -26.66 -18.62 -12.46
CA TRP A 16 -26.80 -19.95 -13.09
C TRP A 16 -27.10 -21.05 -12.07
N LYS A 17 -26.46 -21.03 -10.89
CA LYS A 17 -26.69 -22.04 -9.83
C LYS A 17 -28.11 -21.99 -9.25
N ALA A 18 -28.76 -20.82 -9.27
CA ALA A 18 -30.15 -20.65 -8.86
C ALA A 18 -31.12 -21.01 -9.99
N ILE A 19 -30.88 -20.54 -11.22
CA ILE A 19 -31.68 -20.90 -12.41
C ILE A 19 -31.66 -22.42 -12.64
N HIS A 20 -30.49 -23.05 -12.55
CA HIS A 20 -30.35 -24.49 -12.62
C HIS A 20 -31.13 -25.20 -11.51
N LYS A 21 -31.12 -24.71 -10.26
CA LYS A 21 -31.98 -25.29 -9.21
C LYS A 21 -33.47 -25.23 -9.56
N LEU A 22 -33.93 -24.09 -10.09
CA LEU A 22 -35.33 -23.93 -10.53
C LEU A 22 -35.70 -24.89 -11.67
N MET A 23 -34.79 -25.15 -12.62
CA MET A 23 -34.98 -26.10 -13.73
C MET A 23 -35.20 -27.56 -13.27
N TYR A 24 -34.80 -27.91 -12.05
CA TYR A 24 -34.97 -29.25 -11.45
C TYR A 24 -35.87 -29.23 -10.19
N SER A 25 -36.79 -28.25 -10.06
CA SER A 25 -37.75 -28.26 -8.94
C SER A 25 -38.67 -29.48 -9.01
N PRO A 26 -38.91 -30.22 -7.90
CA PRO A 26 -39.77 -31.41 -7.88
C PRO A 26 -41.15 -31.19 -8.50
N ASP A 27 -41.69 -29.98 -8.35
CA ASP A 27 -43.04 -29.55 -8.74
C ASP A 27 -43.24 -29.49 -10.27
N ILE A 28 -42.15 -29.47 -11.04
CA ILE A 28 -42.17 -29.40 -12.51
C ILE A 28 -42.38 -30.79 -13.14
N PHE A 29 -41.93 -31.86 -12.46
CA PHE A 29 -41.98 -33.22 -13.02
C PHE A 29 -43.40 -33.80 -13.20
N PRO A 30 -44.39 -33.56 -12.31
CA PRO A 30 -45.78 -33.96 -12.53
C PRO A 30 -46.38 -33.39 -13.82
N MET A 31 -46.02 -32.16 -14.19
CA MET A 31 -46.55 -31.49 -15.40
C MET A 31 -46.11 -32.18 -16.71
N GLY A 32 -45.04 -32.97 -16.68
CA GLY A 32 -44.48 -33.65 -17.86
C GLY A 32 -45.20 -34.94 -18.28
N GLN A 33 -46.18 -35.43 -17.52
CA GLN A 33 -46.79 -36.75 -17.76
C GLN A 33 -47.80 -36.77 -18.92
N GLY A 34 -48.29 -35.61 -19.39
CA GLY A 34 -49.27 -35.49 -20.49
C GLY A 34 -48.69 -35.47 -21.91
N GLY A 35 -47.48 -35.99 -22.14
CA GLY A 35 -46.82 -36.00 -23.46
C GLY A 35 -46.13 -34.68 -23.87
N PHE A 36 -46.27 -33.62 -23.08
CA PHE A 36 -45.61 -32.33 -23.32
C PHE A 36 -44.10 -32.39 -23.04
N ARG A 37 -43.27 -31.85 -23.94
CA ARG A 37 -41.83 -31.73 -23.72
C ARG A 37 -41.52 -30.55 -22.80
N LEU A 38 -40.94 -30.83 -21.63
CA LEU A 38 -40.42 -29.81 -20.71
C LEU A 38 -39.26 -29.03 -21.36
N GLU A 39 -39.55 -27.81 -21.86
CA GLU A 39 -38.59 -26.93 -22.56
C GLU A 39 -37.35 -26.58 -21.71
N ALA A 40 -37.48 -26.59 -20.38
CA ALA A 40 -36.37 -26.37 -19.45
C ALA A 40 -35.16 -27.30 -19.70
N LYS A 41 -35.38 -28.49 -20.29
CA LYS A 41 -34.31 -29.45 -20.66
C LYS A 41 -33.36 -28.92 -21.76
N TYR A 42 -33.70 -27.83 -22.45
CA TYR A 42 -32.87 -27.23 -23.49
C TYR A 42 -32.04 -26.02 -23.00
N ILE A 43 -32.25 -25.55 -21.76
CA ILE A 43 -31.51 -24.42 -21.19
C ILE A 43 -30.11 -24.88 -20.76
N LYS A 44 -29.07 -24.37 -21.42
CA LYS A 44 -27.66 -24.65 -21.10
C LYS A 44 -27.01 -23.50 -20.33
N TYR A 45 -25.90 -23.79 -19.66
CA TYR A 45 -25.04 -22.76 -19.04
C TYR A 45 -24.70 -21.64 -20.02
N ASP A 46 -24.30 -21.99 -21.24
CA ASP A 46 -23.95 -21.02 -22.28
C ASP A 46 -25.15 -20.20 -22.78
N HIS A 47 -26.38 -20.72 -22.70
CA HIS A 47 -27.57 -19.92 -23.02
C HIS A 47 -27.76 -18.83 -21.97
N VAL A 48 -27.64 -19.15 -20.68
CA VAL A 48 -27.73 -18.17 -19.59
C VAL A 48 -26.56 -17.20 -19.59
N ARG A 49 -25.33 -17.68 -19.81
CA ARG A 49 -24.12 -16.86 -19.92
C ARG A 49 -24.20 -15.91 -21.12
N ASN A 50 -24.70 -16.37 -22.26
CA ASN A 50 -24.92 -15.50 -23.42
C ASN A 50 -26.07 -14.52 -23.16
N LEU A 51 -27.17 -14.94 -22.54
CA LEU A 51 -28.28 -14.03 -22.23
C LEU A 51 -27.84 -12.90 -21.29
N ILE A 52 -27.05 -13.20 -20.26
CA ILE A 52 -26.41 -12.20 -19.38
C ILE A 52 -25.51 -11.26 -20.21
N ARG A 53 -24.53 -11.81 -20.94
CA ARG A 53 -23.59 -11.02 -21.76
C ARG A 53 -24.29 -10.14 -22.81
N THR A 54 -25.31 -10.66 -23.48
CA THR A 54 -26.09 -9.95 -24.50
C THR A 54 -26.99 -8.88 -23.88
N ARG A 55 -27.66 -9.15 -22.75
CA ARG A 55 -28.48 -8.12 -22.06
C ARG A 55 -27.62 -7.01 -21.47
N MET A 56 -26.47 -7.32 -20.86
CA MET A 56 -25.49 -6.31 -20.45
C MET A 56 -25.00 -5.50 -21.66
N GLY A 57 -24.56 -6.16 -22.75
CA GLY A 57 -24.13 -5.48 -23.98
C GLY A 57 -25.21 -4.59 -24.62
N VAL A 58 -26.50 -4.92 -24.46
CA VAL A 58 -27.63 -4.07 -24.91
C VAL A 58 -27.87 -2.88 -23.98
N LEU A 59 -27.75 -3.05 -22.66
CA LEU A 59 -27.89 -1.96 -21.68
C LEU A 59 -26.70 -0.98 -21.72
N ALA A 60 -25.50 -1.46 -22.00
CA ALA A 60 -24.33 -0.65 -22.30
C ALA A 60 -24.54 0.23 -23.54
N LYS A 61 -25.03 -0.37 -24.64
CA LYS A 61 -25.07 0.24 -25.98
C LYS A 61 -26.29 1.12 -26.22
N ARG A 62 -26.42 2.17 -25.41
CA ARG A 62 -27.52 3.17 -25.41
C ARG A 62 -27.73 3.88 -26.75
N ASN A 63 -26.71 3.94 -27.61
CA ASN A 63 -26.85 4.44 -28.99
C ASN A 63 -25.92 3.67 -29.97
N PRO A 64 -26.28 3.53 -31.27
CA PRO A 64 -25.36 2.98 -32.28
C PRO A 64 -24.04 3.75 -32.42
N ASN A 65 -24.05 5.08 -32.24
CA ASN A 65 -22.83 5.89 -32.16
C ASN A 65 -22.27 5.86 -30.72
N PRO A 66 -20.99 5.45 -30.51
CA PRO A 66 -20.41 5.34 -29.17
C PRO A 66 -20.28 6.68 -28.43
N PHE A 67 -20.04 7.80 -29.13
CA PHE A 67 -19.90 9.10 -28.47
C PHE A 67 -21.26 9.62 -27.97
N ILE A 68 -22.34 9.40 -28.73
CA ILE A 68 -23.71 9.66 -28.28
C ILE A 68 -24.06 8.73 -27.09
N SER A 69 -23.65 7.46 -27.16
CA SER A 69 -23.84 6.50 -26.06
C SER A 69 -23.12 6.96 -24.79
N ILE A 70 -21.89 7.48 -24.89
CA ILE A 70 -21.13 8.06 -23.78
C ILE A 70 -21.81 9.32 -23.22
N ASN A 71 -22.40 10.18 -24.04
CA ASN A 71 -23.18 11.32 -23.55
C ASN A 71 -24.42 10.87 -22.75
N LEU A 72 -25.11 9.81 -23.20
CA LEU A 72 -26.23 9.20 -22.47
C LEU A 72 -25.79 8.46 -21.20
N TRP A 73 -24.54 7.99 -21.12
CA TRP A 73 -23.94 7.48 -19.89
C TRP A 73 -23.60 8.62 -18.92
N HIS A 74 -22.92 9.68 -19.39
CA HIS A 74 -22.59 10.88 -18.63
C HIS A 74 -23.83 11.47 -17.91
N GLN A 75 -24.90 11.76 -18.65
CA GLN A 75 -26.15 12.31 -18.10
C GLN A 75 -26.79 11.40 -17.03
N ASN A 76 -26.76 10.09 -17.24
CA ASN A 76 -27.34 9.13 -16.31
C ASN A 76 -26.49 8.89 -15.06
N LEU A 77 -25.16 8.99 -15.17
CA LEU A 77 -24.27 8.95 -14.02
C LEU A 77 -24.44 10.23 -13.18
N GLN A 78 -24.60 11.40 -13.80
CA GLN A 78 -25.00 12.64 -13.09
C GLN A 78 -26.34 12.50 -12.37
N MET A 79 -27.36 11.90 -13.00
CA MET A 79 -28.64 11.61 -12.33
C MET A 79 -28.51 10.62 -11.15
N GLN A 80 -27.47 9.79 -11.11
CA GLN A 80 -27.11 8.93 -9.99
C GLN A 80 -26.16 9.62 -8.98
N GLY A 81 -25.92 10.93 -9.11
CA GLY A 81 -25.04 11.70 -8.22
C GLY A 81 -23.54 11.47 -8.44
N TRP A 82 -23.12 10.78 -9.50
CA TRP A 82 -21.70 10.60 -9.81
C TRP A 82 -21.07 11.93 -10.26
N ASN A 83 -19.81 12.12 -9.88
CA ASN A 83 -18.98 13.19 -10.40
C ASN A 83 -18.48 12.79 -11.79
N THR A 84 -18.71 13.61 -12.82
CA THR A 84 -18.33 13.29 -14.21
C THR A 84 -17.88 14.52 -14.99
N TYR A 85 -16.94 14.34 -15.90
CA TYR A 85 -16.42 15.35 -16.82
C TYR A 85 -16.37 14.79 -18.25
N LEU A 86 -16.94 15.53 -19.21
CA LEU A 86 -16.97 15.18 -20.64
C LEU A 86 -16.59 16.43 -21.45
N HIS A 87 -15.34 16.52 -21.89
CA HIS A 87 -14.84 17.71 -22.60
C HIS A 87 -15.34 17.80 -24.04
N ALA A 88 -15.31 16.67 -24.76
CA ALA A 88 -15.80 16.58 -26.13
C ALA A 88 -16.67 15.32 -26.30
N SER A 89 -17.86 15.50 -26.87
CA SER A 89 -18.87 14.45 -27.11
C SER A 89 -18.81 13.86 -28.52
N HIS A 90 -17.63 13.90 -29.15
CA HIS A 90 -17.39 13.45 -30.53
C HIS A 90 -15.93 12.99 -30.73
N ASP A 91 -15.59 12.55 -31.94
CA ASP A 91 -14.23 12.11 -32.28
C ASP A 91 -13.23 13.30 -32.36
N SER A 92 -12.65 13.66 -31.22
CA SER A 92 -11.64 14.73 -31.07
C SER A 92 -10.36 14.19 -30.39
N PRO A 93 -9.15 14.73 -30.70
CA PRO A 93 -7.97 14.47 -29.87
C PRO A 93 -8.13 14.97 -28.42
N GLU A 94 -9.02 15.94 -28.19
CA GLU A 94 -9.41 16.47 -26.88
C GLU A 94 -10.51 15.63 -26.21
N PHE A 95 -10.94 14.51 -26.79
CA PHE A 95 -11.91 13.64 -26.13
C PHE A 95 -11.34 13.17 -24.78
N VAL A 96 -12.04 13.58 -23.71
CA VAL A 96 -11.87 13.14 -22.34
C VAL A 96 -13.26 12.83 -21.80
N PHE A 97 -13.46 11.60 -21.31
CA PHE A 97 -14.60 11.23 -20.47
C PHE A 97 -14.08 10.65 -19.15
N ALA A 98 -14.24 11.38 -18.06
CA ALA A 98 -13.80 11.02 -16.72
C ALA A 98 -14.99 10.91 -15.75
N PHE A 99 -14.94 9.95 -14.82
CA PHE A 99 -16.03 9.71 -13.88
C PHE A 99 -15.55 9.05 -12.58
N GLN A 100 -16.28 9.37 -11.51
CA GLN A 100 -16.01 9.01 -10.13
C GLN A 100 -17.34 8.88 -9.37
N SER A 101 -17.56 7.75 -8.70
CA SER A 101 -18.76 7.54 -7.87
C SER A 101 -18.72 8.37 -6.58
N PRO A 102 -19.87 8.60 -5.90
CA PRO A 102 -19.90 9.26 -4.60
C PRO A 102 -18.99 8.58 -3.55
N TRP A 103 -18.95 7.24 -3.55
CA TRP A 103 -18.06 6.48 -2.67
C TRP A 103 -16.59 6.66 -3.06
N GLN A 104 -16.22 6.55 -4.34
CA GLN A 104 -14.84 6.81 -4.80
C GLN A 104 -14.36 8.22 -4.46
N LYS A 105 -15.25 9.23 -4.55
CA LYS A 105 -14.99 10.60 -4.11
C LYS A 105 -14.71 10.66 -2.61
N GLN A 106 -15.52 9.97 -1.79
CA GLN A 106 -15.28 9.92 -0.35
C GLN A 106 -13.98 9.19 0.02
N GLN A 107 -13.62 8.11 -0.68
CA GLN A 107 -12.36 7.38 -0.48
C GLN A 107 -11.14 8.26 -0.84
N LEU A 108 -11.22 9.01 -1.94
CA LEU A 108 -10.22 10.02 -2.31
C LEU A 108 -10.07 11.10 -1.22
N LEU A 109 -11.19 11.62 -0.70
CA LEU A 109 -11.21 12.64 0.36
C LEU A 109 -10.74 12.12 1.73
N ASN A 110 -10.96 10.84 2.04
CA ASN A 110 -10.53 10.24 3.31
C ASN A 110 -9.04 9.86 3.31
N HIS A 111 -8.52 9.40 2.17
CA HIS A 111 -7.27 8.62 2.14
C HIS A 111 -6.29 9.03 1.02
N GLY A 112 -6.71 9.82 0.03
CA GLY A 112 -5.89 10.17 -1.13
C GLY A 112 -4.86 11.30 -0.93
N TRP A 113 -4.84 11.93 0.24
CA TRP A 113 -3.98 13.09 0.51
C TRP A 113 -2.49 12.78 0.59
N GLY A 114 -2.09 11.59 1.04
CA GLY A 114 -0.66 11.25 1.18
C GLY A 114 0.01 11.05 -0.19
N MET A 115 -0.51 10.09 -0.95
CA MET A 115 -0.02 9.78 -2.29
C MET A 115 -1.14 9.31 -3.21
N LEU A 116 -1.29 10.00 -4.33
CA LEU A 116 -2.16 9.61 -5.44
C LEU A 116 -1.31 8.97 -6.55
N MET A 117 -1.69 7.81 -7.05
CA MET A 117 -1.02 7.14 -8.16
C MET A 117 -1.82 7.31 -9.45
N LEU A 118 -1.12 7.43 -10.58
CA LEU A 118 -1.71 7.59 -11.90
C LEU A 118 -0.95 6.77 -12.94
N ASP A 119 -1.69 6.02 -13.76
CA ASP A 119 -1.19 5.43 -15.00
C ASP A 119 -2.32 5.25 -16.02
N SER A 120 -1.95 5.09 -17.29
CA SER A 120 -2.84 4.79 -18.40
C SER A 120 -2.65 3.36 -18.89
N THR A 121 -3.73 2.71 -19.30
CA THR A 121 -3.63 1.40 -19.96
C THR A 121 -4.33 1.40 -21.31
N HIS A 122 -3.64 0.85 -22.31
CA HIS A 122 -4.13 0.74 -23.68
C HIS A 122 -4.83 -0.60 -23.92
N ASN A 123 -5.60 -0.65 -25.01
CA ASN A 123 -6.34 -1.82 -25.51
C ASN A 123 -7.46 -2.34 -24.59
N SER A 124 -7.90 -1.57 -23.59
CA SER A 124 -9.09 -1.91 -22.79
C SER A 124 -10.39 -1.83 -23.60
N VAL A 125 -10.40 -1.09 -24.71
CA VAL A 125 -11.57 -0.82 -25.57
C VAL A 125 -11.18 -0.92 -27.05
N ASP A 126 -12.18 -1.15 -27.90
CA ASP A 126 -12.03 -1.05 -29.35
C ASP A 126 -11.84 0.39 -29.81
N ASN A 127 -11.04 0.58 -30.85
CA ASN A 127 -10.58 1.90 -31.30
C ASN A 127 -11.18 2.32 -32.65
N ARG A 128 -12.06 1.52 -33.23
CA ARG A 128 -12.66 1.76 -34.57
C ARG A 128 -13.46 3.06 -34.67
N SER A 129 -13.88 3.65 -33.55
CA SER A 129 -14.61 4.92 -33.52
C SER A 129 -13.70 6.16 -33.50
N LEU A 130 -12.38 6.00 -33.44
CA LEU A 130 -11.42 7.10 -33.51
C LEU A 130 -10.79 7.16 -34.90
N SER A 131 -10.93 8.30 -35.59
CA SER A 131 -10.26 8.52 -36.88
C SER A 131 -8.76 8.79 -36.71
N LYS A 132 -8.00 8.73 -37.82
CA LYS A 132 -6.56 9.01 -37.87
C LYS A 132 -5.70 8.03 -37.03
N GLY A 133 -6.19 6.82 -36.76
CA GLY A 133 -5.44 5.76 -36.07
C GLY A 133 -5.20 6.00 -34.58
N ARG A 134 -5.88 6.99 -33.98
CA ARG A 134 -5.84 7.25 -32.52
C ARG A 134 -6.38 6.06 -31.75
N LYS A 135 -6.00 5.97 -30.47
CA LYS A 135 -6.44 4.93 -29.54
C LYS A 135 -6.91 5.55 -28.24
N PHE A 136 -7.95 4.97 -27.66
CA PHE A 136 -8.34 5.31 -26.31
C PHE A 136 -7.30 4.79 -25.32
N SER A 137 -6.98 5.63 -24.33
CA SER A 137 -6.21 5.25 -23.16
C SER A 137 -7.10 5.37 -21.93
N LEU A 138 -7.19 4.30 -21.14
CA LEU A 138 -7.90 4.34 -19.86
C LEU A 138 -6.91 4.72 -18.77
N TYR A 139 -6.91 5.99 -18.39
CA TYR A 139 -6.25 6.47 -17.18
C TYR A 139 -7.01 6.00 -15.94
N THR A 140 -6.29 5.59 -14.91
CA THR A 140 -6.86 5.34 -13.59
C THR A 140 -6.07 6.11 -12.55
N PHE A 141 -6.78 6.87 -11.72
CA PHE A 141 -6.25 7.42 -10.48
C PHE A 141 -6.49 6.40 -9.36
N VAL A 142 -5.42 5.98 -8.71
CA VAL A 142 -5.40 4.91 -7.71
C VAL A 142 -4.83 5.45 -6.40
N ILE A 143 -5.46 5.11 -5.28
CA ILE A 143 -4.85 5.29 -3.95
C ILE A 143 -4.52 3.92 -3.37
N ARG A 144 -3.66 3.87 -2.34
CA ARG A 144 -3.65 2.70 -1.47
C ARG A 144 -4.91 2.76 -0.59
N ASP A 145 -5.77 1.76 -0.71
CA ASP A 145 -6.85 1.51 0.24
C ASP A 145 -6.22 1.14 1.60
N PRO A 146 -6.41 1.94 2.67
CA PRO A 146 -5.82 1.62 3.96
C PRO A 146 -6.56 0.47 4.65
N ILE A 147 -7.87 0.31 4.44
CA ILE A 147 -8.68 -0.77 5.01
C ILE A 147 -8.28 -2.09 4.36
N VAL A 148 -8.38 -2.21 3.04
CA VAL A 148 -8.14 -3.45 2.29
C VAL A 148 -6.66 -3.74 2.04
N GLY A 149 -5.80 -2.72 2.01
CA GLY A 149 -4.37 -2.84 1.71
C GLY A 149 -4.03 -3.10 0.23
N LYS A 150 -4.93 -2.72 -0.69
CA LYS A 150 -4.80 -2.88 -2.15
C LYS A 150 -4.76 -1.52 -2.86
N GLY A 151 -4.54 -1.53 -4.17
CA GLY A 151 -4.80 -0.37 -5.01
C GLY A 151 -6.30 -0.22 -5.24
N LEU A 152 -6.86 0.94 -4.88
CA LEU A 152 -8.27 1.30 -5.07
C LEU A 152 -8.37 2.35 -6.19
N PRO A 153 -9.04 2.05 -7.32
CA PRO A 153 -9.35 3.06 -8.32
C PRO A 153 -10.38 4.06 -7.76
N VAL A 154 -9.99 5.34 -7.70
CA VAL A 154 -10.81 6.47 -7.21
C VAL A 154 -11.27 7.42 -8.32
N CYS A 155 -10.74 7.29 -9.53
CA CYS A 155 -11.30 7.89 -10.74
C CYS A 155 -10.85 7.10 -11.97
N TRP A 156 -11.75 6.99 -12.96
CA TRP A 156 -11.44 6.48 -14.28
C TRP A 156 -11.55 7.60 -15.32
N ALA A 157 -10.71 7.59 -16.34
CA ALA A 157 -10.77 8.54 -17.43
C ALA A 157 -10.38 7.91 -18.77
N PHE A 158 -11.24 7.98 -19.76
CA PHE A 158 -10.92 7.63 -21.15
C PHE A 158 -10.46 8.88 -21.89
N THR A 159 -9.27 8.83 -22.49
CA THR A 159 -8.75 9.90 -23.35
C THR A 159 -8.48 9.39 -24.77
N ALA A 160 -8.64 10.22 -25.80
CA ALA A 160 -8.23 9.90 -27.17
C ALA A 160 -6.79 10.32 -27.52
N SER A 161 -6.05 10.82 -26.52
CA SER A 161 -4.67 11.30 -26.63
C SER A 161 -3.90 10.98 -25.34
N ALA A 162 -2.59 10.70 -25.47
CA ALA A 162 -1.66 10.48 -24.37
C ALA A 162 -0.74 11.70 -24.11
N ALA A 163 -1.16 12.88 -24.59
CA ALA A 163 -0.49 14.15 -24.35
C ALA A 163 -0.68 14.66 -22.91
N ALA A 164 -0.11 15.82 -22.58
CA ALA A 164 -0.17 16.36 -21.22
C ALA A 164 -1.53 17.02 -20.90
N GLU A 165 -2.19 17.54 -21.92
CA GLU A 165 -3.37 18.39 -21.83
C GLU A 165 -4.61 17.62 -21.34
N PRO A 166 -4.90 16.36 -21.79
CA PRO A 166 -5.92 15.53 -21.18
C PRO A 166 -5.66 15.23 -19.69
N VAL A 167 -4.39 14.98 -19.32
CA VAL A 167 -4.00 14.70 -17.93
C VAL A 167 -4.21 15.94 -17.06
N GLN A 168 -3.80 17.11 -17.55
CA GLN A 168 -4.02 18.40 -16.90
C GLN A 168 -5.52 18.66 -16.66
N ALA A 169 -6.36 18.44 -17.68
CA ALA A 169 -7.80 18.65 -17.60
C ALA A 169 -8.48 17.75 -16.54
N ILE A 170 -8.13 16.46 -16.50
CA ILE A 170 -8.70 15.53 -15.51
C ILE A 170 -8.25 15.90 -14.09
N ILE A 171 -6.98 16.29 -13.90
CA ILE A 171 -6.46 16.69 -12.59
C ILE A 171 -7.10 17.99 -12.11
N LYS A 172 -7.27 18.98 -13.00
CA LYS A 172 -7.98 20.24 -12.70
C LYS A 172 -9.42 19.97 -12.29
N TRP A 173 -10.18 19.20 -13.08
CA TRP A 173 -11.55 18.82 -12.70
C TRP A 173 -11.62 18.04 -11.38
N LEU A 174 -10.72 17.08 -11.12
CA LEU A 174 -10.66 16.37 -9.83
C LEU A 174 -10.39 17.34 -8.67
N ARG A 175 -9.45 18.26 -8.84
CA ARG A 175 -9.12 19.30 -7.84
C ARG A 175 -10.30 20.26 -7.60
N GLU A 176 -10.90 20.79 -8.66
CA GLU A 176 -12.04 21.71 -8.61
C GLU A 176 -13.28 21.07 -7.97
N SER A 177 -13.56 19.81 -8.30
CA SER A 177 -14.75 19.10 -7.81
C SER A 177 -14.59 18.47 -6.42
N THR A 178 -13.39 18.43 -5.85
CA THR A 178 -13.12 17.79 -4.53
C THR A 178 -12.32 18.66 -3.54
N GLY A 179 -11.60 19.67 -4.01
CA GLY A 179 -10.64 20.45 -3.23
C GLY A 179 -9.29 19.76 -2.98
N ILE A 180 -9.05 18.53 -3.47
CA ILE A 180 -7.89 17.76 -3.04
C ILE A 180 -6.56 18.24 -3.65
N VAL A 181 -5.56 18.38 -2.77
CA VAL A 181 -4.15 18.59 -3.12
C VAL A 181 -3.33 17.52 -2.37
N PRO A 182 -2.90 16.43 -3.03
CA PRO A 182 -2.09 15.40 -2.39
C PRO A 182 -0.65 15.88 -2.15
N CYS A 183 0.04 15.36 -1.12
CA CYS A 183 1.44 15.67 -0.90
C CYS A 183 2.34 15.21 -2.05
N ALA A 184 2.01 14.07 -2.67
CA ALA A 184 2.71 13.54 -3.82
C ALA A 184 1.80 12.87 -4.85
N ILE A 185 2.22 12.89 -6.12
CA ILE A 185 1.62 12.14 -7.22
C ILE A 185 2.69 11.23 -7.81
N MET A 186 2.45 9.91 -7.83
CA MET A 186 3.35 8.96 -8.48
C MET A 186 2.77 8.45 -9.80
N SER A 187 3.62 8.40 -10.82
CA SER A 187 3.32 7.81 -12.12
C SER A 187 4.56 7.12 -12.68
N ASP A 188 4.47 6.63 -13.91
CA ASP A 188 5.65 6.19 -14.66
C ASP A 188 6.55 7.38 -15.06
N CYS A 189 7.73 7.11 -15.61
CA CYS A 189 8.67 8.15 -16.08
C CYS A 189 8.22 8.80 -17.41
N ALA A 190 6.94 9.15 -17.52
CA ALA A 190 6.29 9.74 -18.68
C ALA A 190 6.26 11.26 -18.58
N LEU A 191 7.01 11.95 -19.46
CA LEU A 191 7.11 13.41 -19.46
C LEU A 191 5.74 14.11 -19.67
N ALA A 192 4.83 13.51 -20.43
CA ALA A 192 3.47 14.01 -20.60
C ALA A 192 2.67 14.04 -19.28
N ILE A 193 2.81 13.01 -18.44
CA ILE A 193 2.16 12.98 -17.12
C ILE A 193 2.82 13.99 -16.18
N LYS A 194 4.16 14.08 -16.16
CA LYS A 194 4.89 15.13 -15.41
C LYS A 194 4.36 16.52 -15.76
N LYS A 195 4.33 16.88 -17.06
CA LYS A 195 3.83 18.18 -17.54
C LYS A 195 2.37 18.39 -17.14
N GLY A 196 1.48 17.41 -17.41
CA GLY A 196 0.06 17.53 -17.10
C GLY A 196 -0.23 17.73 -15.60
N VAL A 197 0.56 17.10 -14.71
CA VAL A 197 0.47 17.32 -13.26
C VAL A 197 1.00 18.71 -12.88
N THR A 198 2.19 19.10 -13.37
CA THR A 198 2.78 20.42 -13.09
C THR A 198 1.87 21.57 -13.55
N ASP A 199 1.30 21.47 -14.75
CA ASP A 199 0.41 22.49 -15.33
C ASP A 199 -0.99 22.52 -14.66
N ALA A 200 -1.32 21.55 -13.80
CA ALA A 200 -2.58 21.48 -13.05
C ALA A 200 -2.50 22.03 -11.61
N TYR A 201 -1.29 22.22 -11.11
CA TYR A 201 -1.01 22.77 -9.77
C TYR A 201 0.01 23.93 -9.82
N SER A 202 0.24 24.53 -10.99
CA SER A 202 1.23 25.59 -11.21
C SER A 202 0.99 26.86 -10.37
N ASP A 203 -0.27 27.11 -10.01
CA ASP A 203 -0.74 28.18 -9.13
C ASP A 203 -0.39 27.98 -7.63
N LEU A 204 -0.03 26.75 -7.22
CA LEU A 204 0.31 26.44 -5.81
C LEU A 204 1.80 26.63 -5.48
N GLY A 205 2.65 26.79 -6.49
CA GLY A 205 4.11 26.96 -6.32
C GLY A 205 4.73 25.85 -5.45
N GLN A 206 5.35 26.24 -4.33
CA GLN A 206 5.99 25.28 -3.40
C GLN A 206 5.02 24.26 -2.79
N HIS A 207 3.73 24.60 -2.69
CA HIS A 207 2.65 23.77 -2.13
C HIS A 207 2.06 22.79 -3.15
N ALA A 208 2.53 22.81 -4.42
CA ALA A 208 2.14 21.84 -5.41
C ALA A 208 2.60 20.41 -5.04
N PRO A 209 1.84 19.36 -5.40
CA PRO A 209 2.19 17.96 -5.15
C PRO A 209 3.57 17.60 -5.71
N LYS A 210 4.36 16.83 -4.96
CA LYS A 210 5.63 16.32 -5.46
C LYS A 210 5.39 15.21 -6.48
N VAL A 211 5.79 15.43 -7.73
CA VAL A 211 5.74 14.41 -8.79
C VAL A 211 6.87 13.41 -8.56
N TYR A 212 6.53 12.14 -8.38
CA TYR A 212 7.50 11.04 -8.31
C TYR A 212 7.32 10.05 -9.46
N TRP A 213 8.42 9.39 -9.84
CA TRP A 213 8.44 8.33 -10.82
C TRP A 213 8.59 6.95 -10.17
N CYS A 214 7.90 5.97 -10.75
CA CYS A 214 8.01 4.56 -10.39
C CYS A 214 9.47 4.08 -10.50
N LEU A 215 10.08 3.63 -9.39
CA LEU A 215 11.47 3.16 -9.43
C LEU A 215 11.67 1.98 -10.39
N PHE A 216 10.68 1.10 -10.54
CA PHE A 216 10.75 0.00 -11.51
C PHE A 216 10.88 0.53 -12.94
N HIS A 217 10.06 1.50 -13.34
CA HIS A 217 10.12 2.08 -14.69
C HIS A 217 11.37 2.94 -14.92
N VAL A 218 11.86 3.67 -13.91
CA VAL A 218 13.15 4.37 -13.95
C VAL A 218 14.30 3.39 -14.20
N LEU A 219 14.43 2.36 -13.36
CA LEU A 219 15.50 1.36 -13.45
C LEU A 219 15.44 0.56 -14.77
N LYS A 220 14.23 0.24 -15.25
CA LYS A 220 13.98 -0.47 -16.53
C LYS A 220 14.32 0.39 -17.75
N ALA A 221 13.91 1.65 -17.76
CA ALA A 221 14.23 2.60 -18.83
C ALA A 221 15.74 2.88 -18.91
N PHE A 222 16.38 3.11 -17.75
CA PHE A 222 17.84 3.23 -17.66
C PHE A 222 18.53 1.97 -18.20
N LYS A 223 18.15 0.77 -17.74
CA LYS A 223 18.76 -0.49 -18.19
C LYS A 223 18.70 -0.66 -19.70
N ASN A 224 17.54 -0.37 -20.31
CA ASN A 224 17.36 -0.48 -21.76
C ASN A 224 18.32 0.42 -22.55
N ARG A 225 18.58 1.65 -22.05
CA ARG A 225 19.53 2.58 -22.68
C ARG A 225 20.98 2.24 -22.37
N ALA A 226 21.29 1.80 -21.15
CA ALA A 226 22.61 1.26 -20.81
C ALA A 226 22.98 0.04 -21.68
N MET A 227 22.03 -0.87 -21.96
CA MET A 227 22.25 -1.98 -22.91
C MET A 227 22.52 -1.50 -24.33
N PHE A 228 21.82 -0.46 -24.80
CA PHE A 228 22.03 0.12 -26.13
C PHE A 228 23.42 0.74 -26.29
N PHE A 229 23.84 1.62 -25.37
CA PHE A 229 25.13 2.33 -25.46
C PHE A 229 26.32 1.47 -25.00
N LEU A 230 26.22 0.79 -23.85
CA LEU A 230 27.35 0.14 -23.18
C LEU A 230 27.43 -1.38 -23.39
N ARG A 231 26.41 -2.00 -23.98
CA ARG A 231 26.33 -3.44 -24.29
C ARG A 231 26.72 -4.31 -23.09
N LYS A 232 27.91 -4.93 -23.12
CA LYS A 232 28.44 -5.81 -22.06
C LYS A 232 28.64 -5.11 -20.71
N ARG A 233 28.87 -3.79 -20.69
CA ARG A 233 29.08 -3.00 -19.46
C ARG A 233 27.77 -2.41 -18.87
N SER A 234 26.63 -2.75 -19.44
CA SER A 234 25.32 -2.24 -18.99
C SER A 234 24.96 -2.63 -17.55
N GLU A 235 25.28 -3.85 -17.11
CA GLU A 235 25.01 -4.29 -15.73
C GLU A 235 25.90 -3.58 -14.68
N GLU A 236 27.11 -3.17 -15.08
CA GLU A 236 28.03 -2.39 -14.25
C GLU A 236 27.44 -0.99 -13.99
N ALA A 237 27.06 -0.29 -15.07
CA ALA A 237 26.37 0.99 -14.97
C ALA A 237 25.02 0.87 -14.24
N MET A 238 24.30 -0.24 -14.41
CA MET A 238 23.02 -0.51 -13.73
C MET A 238 23.20 -0.67 -12.20
N LYS A 239 24.28 -1.30 -11.76
CA LYS A 239 24.63 -1.44 -10.33
C LYS A 239 24.92 -0.08 -9.70
N GLU A 240 25.70 0.75 -10.38
CA GLU A 240 26.08 2.09 -9.92
C GLU A 240 24.87 3.05 -9.93
N PHE A 241 24.05 3.02 -10.99
CA PHE A 241 22.82 3.80 -11.02
C PHE A 241 21.82 3.38 -9.93
N ARG A 242 21.76 2.08 -9.57
CA ARG A 242 21.01 1.65 -8.39
C ARG A 242 21.58 2.25 -7.09
N GLN A 243 22.90 2.38 -6.95
CA GLN A 243 23.50 3.03 -5.77
C GLN A 243 23.15 4.53 -5.71
N ILE A 244 23.07 5.22 -6.85
CA ILE A 244 22.60 6.61 -6.95
C ILE A 244 21.12 6.72 -6.55
N VAL A 245 20.26 5.84 -7.09
CA VAL A 245 18.79 5.84 -6.82
C VAL A 245 18.47 5.75 -5.33
N TYR A 246 19.23 4.98 -4.55
CA TYR A 246 19.06 4.81 -3.10
C TYR A 246 20.10 5.60 -2.27
N GLY A 247 20.87 6.49 -2.90
CA GLY A 247 21.99 7.20 -2.29
C GLY A 247 21.59 8.28 -1.29
N ASN A 248 22.54 8.62 -0.40
CA ASN A 248 22.41 9.73 0.54
C ASN A 248 22.88 11.08 -0.04
N ASN A 249 23.61 11.07 -1.16
CA ASN A 249 24.02 12.25 -1.94
C ASN A 249 24.08 11.84 -3.43
N PRO A 250 22.93 11.83 -4.13
CA PRO A 250 22.86 11.30 -5.49
C PRO A 250 23.56 12.21 -6.53
N GLU A 251 23.67 13.52 -6.27
CA GLU A 251 24.38 14.46 -7.16
C GLU A 251 25.88 14.16 -7.24
N ASN A 252 26.54 14.01 -6.09
CA ASN A 252 27.96 13.65 -6.03
C ASN A 252 28.21 12.27 -6.66
N GLN A 253 27.31 11.31 -6.41
CA GLN A 253 27.41 9.98 -7.03
C GLN A 253 27.19 10.03 -8.55
N LEU A 254 26.38 10.95 -9.08
CA LEU A 254 26.27 11.22 -10.52
C LEU A 254 27.56 11.85 -11.08
N HIS A 255 28.18 12.82 -10.41
CA HIS A 255 29.47 13.37 -10.86
C HIS A 255 30.58 12.31 -10.94
N LEU A 256 30.67 11.41 -9.94
CA LEU A 256 31.58 10.26 -9.97
C LEU A 256 31.24 9.27 -11.11
N PHE A 257 29.94 9.08 -11.38
CA PHE A 257 29.46 8.27 -12.49
C PHE A 257 29.87 8.87 -13.85
N TYR A 258 29.73 10.18 -14.06
CA TYR A 258 30.16 10.84 -15.30
C TYR A 258 31.68 10.75 -15.50
N ALA A 259 32.47 11.04 -14.46
CA ALA A 259 33.93 10.93 -14.51
C ALA A 259 34.40 9.54 -14.97
N LYS A 260 33.67 8.48 -14.56
CA LYS A 260 33.88 7.11 -15.05
C LYS A 260 33.39 6.92 -16.48
N TRP A 261 32.12 7.17 -16.76
CA TRP A 261 31.46 6.72 -18.00
C TRP A 261 31.75 7.61 -19.22
N SER A 262 32.18 8.87 -19.05
CA SER A 262 32.63 9.72 -20.16
C SER A 262 33.84 9.14 -20.90
N SER A 263 34.69 8.37 -20.20
CA SER A 263 35.81 7.63 -20.82
C SER A 263 35.38 6.44 -21.70
N VAL A 264 34.09 6.06 -21.63
CA VAL A 264 33.52 4.87 -22.28
C VAL A 264 32.53 5.24 -23.38
N SER A 265 31.67 6.22 -23.12
CA SER A 265 30.69 6.75 -24.06
C SER A 265 30.17 8.10 -23.56
N THR A 266 30.61 9.19 -24.18
CA THR A 266 30.06 10.55 -23.93
C THR A 266 28.57 10.58 -24.21
N THR A 267 28.11 10.02 -25.33
CA THR A 267 26.68 9.94 -25.71
C THR A 267 25.80 9.18 -24.73
N PHE A 268 26.37 8.30 -23.89
CA PHE A 268 25.66 7.72 -22.76
C PHE A 268 25.56 8.69 -21.57
N VAL A 269 26.63 9.43 -21.28
CA VAL A 269 26.62 10.48 -20.24
C VAL A 269 25.66 11.61 -20.61
N ASP A 270 25.70 12.12 -21.85
CA ASP A 270 24.75 13.13 -22.37
C ASP A 270 23.29 12.67 -22.17
N TYR A 271 23.01 11.38 -22.39
CA TYR A 271 21.71 10.78 -22.13
C TYR A 271 21.36 10.72 -20.64
N VAL A 272 22.31 10.38 -19.76
CA VAL A 272 22.06 10.32 -18.31
C VAL A 272 21.88 11.72 -17.71
N GLU A 273 22.63 12.71 -18.17
CA GLU A 273 22.46 14.10 -17.76
C GLU A 273 21.08 14.63 -18.19
N THR A 274 20.78 14.62 -19.49
CA THR A 274 19.54 15.21 -20.03
C THR A 274 18.26 14.51 -19.54
N GLN A 275 18.30 13.22 -19.23
CA GLN A 275 17.11 12.46 -18.83
C GLN A 275 17.01 12.23 -17.32
N TRP A 276 18.10 11.86 -16.65
CA TRP A 276 18.06 11.47 -15.24
C TRP A 276 18.50 12.61 -14.31
N HIS A 277 19.62 13.29 -14.59
CA HIS A 277 20.10 14.42 -13.77
C HIS A 277 19.09 15.57 -13.74
N THR A 278 18.62 16.02 -14.92
CA THR A 278 17.57 17.06 -15.06
C THR A 278 16.23 16.71 -14.38
N ASN A 279 16.03 15.44 -14.00
CA ASN A 279 14.80 14.96 -13.36
C ASN A 279 15.05 14.29 -12.00
N ILE A 280 16.21 14.48 -11.37
CA ILE A 280 16.67 13.71 -10.20
C ILE A 280 15.68 13.70 -9.03
N VAL A 281 15.07 14.86 -8.78
CA VAL A 281 14.04 15.09 -7.74
C VAL A 281 12.78 14.21 -7.89
N HIS A 282 12.51 13.67 -9.08
CA HIS A 282 11.36 12.80 -9.33
C HIS A 282 11.63 11.33 -9.03
N TRP A 283 12.88 10.86 -9.12
CA TRP A 283 13.17 9.43 -9.00
C TRP A 283 14.03 9.07 -7.78
N ALA A 284 15.09 9.81 -7.48
CA ALA A 284 16.02 9.44 -6.40
C ALA A 284 15.33 9.46 -5.03
N VAL A 285 15.54 8.41 -4.23
CA VAL A 285 14.82 8.22 -2.96
C VAL A 285 15.15 9.32 -1.94
N PHE A 286 16.33 9.94 -2.03
CA PHE A 286 16.74 11.10 -1.26
C PHE A 286 15.71 12.25 -1.25
N TYR A 287 15.04 12.50 -2.38
CA TYR A 287 14.06 13.59 -2.53
C TYR A 287 12.61 13.17 -2.19
N ARG A 288 12.38 11.93 -1.73
CA ARG A 288 11.04 11.41 -1.35
C ARG A 288 10.68 11.77 0.10
N ASN A 289 10.59 13.07 0.36
CA ASN A 289 10.38 13.67 1.69
C ASN A 289 8.90 13.83 2.12
N THR A 290 7.96 13.18 1.43
CA THR A 290 6.51 13.22 1.75
C THR A 290 6.03 11.90 2.38
N PRO A 291 4.85 11.88 3.05
CA PRO A 291 4.27 10.66 3.65
C PRO A 291 3.85 9.61 2.60
N HIS A 292 4.81 8.81 2.15
CA HIS A 292 4.68 7.92 0.98
C HIS A 292 4.37 6.45 1.31
N GLN A 293 4.21 6.08 2.58
CA GLN A 293 3.73 4.75 3.01
C GLN A 293 4.53 3.53 2.49
N GLY A 294 5.83 3.71 2.21
CA GLY A 294 6.69 2.70 1.56
C GLY A 294 6.41 2.48 0.07
N ILE A 295 5.55 3.31 -0.54
CA ILE A 295 5.22 3.25 -1.96
C ILE A 295 6.34 3.95 -2.75
N HIS A 296 7.23 3.15 -3.33
CA HIS A 296 8.31 3.62 -4.20
C HIS A 296 8.08 3.29 -5.70
N THR A 297 7.00 2.57 -6.00
CA THR A 297 6.64 2.05 -7.33
C THR A 297 5.14 2.14 -7.57
N ASN A 298 4.74 2.14 -8.85
CA ASN A 298 3.35 2.23 -9.30
C ASN A 298 2.61 0.88 -9.23
N ASN A 299 3.14 -0.08 -8.47
CA ASN A 299 2.70 -1.49 -8.44
C ASN A 299 1.20 -1.66 -8.12
N TYR A 300 0.59 -0.71 -7.39
CA TYR A 300 -0.85 -0.73 -7.13
C TYR A 300 -1.68 -0.48 -8.39
N THR A 301 -1.23 0.42 -9.26
CA THR A 301 -1.90 0.73 -10.54
C THR A 301 -1.64 -0.36 -11.57
N GLU A 302 -0.40 -0.88 -11.65
CA GLU A 302 -0.07 -2.04 -12.48
C GLU A 302 -0.90 -3.28 -12.09
N ALA A 303 -1.01 -3.57 -10.78
CA ALA A 303 -1.82 -4.68 -10.27
C ALA A 303 -3.32 -4.46 -10.53
N TRP A 304 -3.82 -3.22 -10.43
CA TRP A 304 -5.18 -2.86 -10.81
C TRP A 304 -5.43 -3.09 -12.30
N HIS A 305 -4.58 -2.59 -13.20
CA HIS A 305 -4.74 -2.78 -14.65
C HIS A 305 -4.68 -4.25 -15.05
N ARG A 306 -3.88 -5.07 -14.35
CA ARG A 306 -3.90 -6.53 -14.50
C ARG A 306 -5.24 -7.12 -14.06
N ILE A 307 -5.74 -6.79 -12.87
CA ILE A 307 -7.05 -7.25 -12.37
C ILE A 307 -8.16 -6.89 -13.36
N LEU A 308 -8.18 -5.66 -13.88
CA LEU A 308 -9.13 -5.21 -14.90
C LEU A 308 -9.10 -6.10 -16.15
N LYS A 309 -7.91 -6.45 -16.66
CA LYS A 309 -7.70 -7.23 -17.90
C LYS A 309 -7.79 -8.76 -17.75
N GLU A 310 -7.71 -9.26 -16.53
CA GLU A 310 -7.80 -10.70 -16.22
C GLU A 310 -9.19 -11.11 -15.71
N GLN A 311 -9.93 -10.21 -15.06
CA GLN A 311 -11.14 -10.56 -14.29
C GLN A 311 -12.42 -9.89 -14.80
N PHE A 312 -12.32 -8.70 -15.41
CA PHE A 312 -13.49 -7.87 -15.77
C PHE A 312 -13.62 -7.60 -17.28
N VAL A 313 -12.50 -7.29 -17.94
CA VAL A 313 -12.43 -7.02 -19.39
C VAL A 313 -11.68 -8.16 -20.08
N ASP A 314 -12.43 -9.04 -20.74
CA ASP A 314 -11.88 -10.09 -21.60
C ASP A 314 -11.08 -9.45 -22.74
N THR A 315 -9.75 -9.53 -22.68
CA THR A 315 -8.86 -8.84 -23.64
C THR A 315 -8.83 -9.47 -25.03
N GLN A 316 -9.49 -10.62 -25.23
CA GLN A 316 -9.72 -11.17 -26.58
C GLN A 316 -10.98 -10.57 -27.22
N GLU A 317 -11.96 -10.16 -26.41
CA GLU A 317 -13.19 -9.49 -26.84
C GLU A 317 -13.02 -7.96 -26.86
N ARG A 318 -12.83 -7.37 -28.04
CA ARG A 318 -12.74 -5.90 -28.16
C ARG A 318 -14.08 -5.20 -27.90
N ARG A 319 -14.33 -4.87 -26.63
CA ARG A 319 -15.53 -4.16 -26.16
C ARG A 319 -15.54 -2.69 -26.57
N ARG A 320 -16.72 -2.14 -26.84
CA ARG A 320 -16.90 -0.70 -27.10
C ARG A 320 -16.70 0.11 -25.81
N ILE A 321 -16.34 1.38 -25.93
CA ILE A 321 -15.99 2.24 -24.77
C ILE A 321 -17.08 2.26 -23.68
N ASP A 322 -18.35 2.32 -24.07
CA ASP A 322 -19.50 2.34 -23.18
C ASP A 322 -19.84 0.97 -22.55
N GLU A 323 -19.44 -0.14 -23.18
CA GLU A 323 -19.47 -1.46 -22.52
C GLU A 323 -18.45 -1.55 -21.39
N VAL A 324 -17.30 -0.86 -21.51
CA VAL A 324 -16.31 -0.81 -20.43
C VAL A 324 -16.68 0.23 -19.38
N VAL A 325 -17.40 1.30 -19.72
CA VAL A 325 -18.05 2.16 -18.71
C VAL A 325 -18.97 1.31 -17.82
N GLN A 326 -19.85 0.48 -18.39
CA GLN A 326 -20.72 -0.38 -17.58
C GLN A 326 -19.95 -1.36 -16.69
N VAL A 327 -18.89 -2.01 -17.21
CA VAL A 327 -18.03 -2.90 -16.40
C VAL A 327 -17.42 -2.15 -15.20
N LEU A 328 -17.01 -0.90 -15.39
CA LEU A 328 -16.44 -0.07 -14.32
C LEU A 328 -17.50 0.37 -13.30
N THR A 329 -18.72 0.73 -13.74
CA THR A 329 -19.80 1.22 -12.86
C THR A 329 -20.52 0.11 -12.11
N ASP A 330 -20.73 -1.06 -12.73
CA ASP A 330 -21.62 -2.09 -12.22
C ASP A 330 -20.84 -3.24 -11.56
N GLU A 331 -19.77 -3.73 -12.20
CA GLU A 331 -19.01 -4.90 -11.73
C GLU A 331 -17.85 -4.51 -10.81
N VAL A 332 -16.96 -3.62 -11.28
CA VAL A 332 -15.74 -3.24 -10.56
C VAL A 332 -16.05 -2.47 -9.29
N HIS A 333 -16.87 -1.41 -9.39
CA HIS A 333 -17.25 -0.58 -8.24
C HIS A 333 -17.87 -1.41 -7.12
N THR A 334 -18.82 -2.29 -7.46
CA THR A 334 -19.47 -3.21 -6.52
C THR A 334 -18.48 -4.21 -5.91
N SER A 335 -17.57 -4.78 -6.71
CA SER A 335 -16.55 -5.70 -6.20
C SER A 335 -15.61 -5.04 -5.18
N TYR A 336 -15.28 -3.75 -5.35
CA TYR A 336 -14.46 -3.00 -4.42
C TYR A 336 -15.21 -2.62 -3.14
N LEU A 337 -16.46 -2.14 -3.26
CA LEU A 337 -17.35 -1.90 -2.11
C LEU A 337 -17.49 -3.14 -1.22
N MET A 338 -17.84 -4.29 -1.81
CA MET A 338 -17.99 -5.56 -1.09
C MET A 338 -16.68 -6.01 -0.43
N THR A 339 -15.53 -5.81 -1.10
CA THR A 339 -14.23 -6.14 -0.52
C THR A 339 -13.91 -5.25 0.69
N GLN A 340 -14.26 -3.95 0.65
CA GLN A 340 -13.98 -3.03 1.75
C GLN A 340 -14.85 -3.35 2.97
N SER A 341 -16.16 -3.57 2.77
CA SER A 341 -17.09 -4.00 3.82
C SER A 341 -16.67 -5.34 4.46
N GLN A 342 -16.28 -6.34 3.66
CA GLN A 342 -15.79 -7.62 4.20
C GLN A 342 -14.50 -7.49 5.03
N VAL A 343 -13.73 -6.41 4.87
CA VAL A 343 -12.53 -6.16 5.67
C VAL A 343 -12.85 -5.29 6.90
N SER A 344 -13.75 -4.30 6.79
CA SER A 344 -14.19 -3.52 7.96
C SER A 344 -14.96 -4.38 8.96
N GLU A 345 -15.76 -5.34 8.51
CA GLU A 345 -16.45 -6.33 9.36
C GLU A 345 -15.52 -7.49 9.85
N GLY A 346 -14.23 -7.48 9.51
CA GLY A 346 -13.27 -8.50 9.93
C GLY A 346 -13.43 -9.89 9.28
N ILE A 347 -14.38 -10.07 8.36
CA ILE A 347 -14.63 -11.33 7.62
C ILE A 347 -13.40 -11.72 6.76
N ILE A 348 -12.66 -10.72 6.27
CA ILE A 348 -11.41 -10.87 5.53
C ILE A 348 -10.34 -10.02 6.20
N ALA A 349 -9.16 -10.60 6.46
CA ALA A 349 -8.04 -9.86 7.04
C ALA A 349 -7.52 -8.74 6.11
N GLN A 350 -7.28 -7.57 6.71
CA GLN A 350 -6.57 -6.44 6.11
C GLN A 350 -5.18 -6.87 5.59
N ARG A 351 -4.75 -6.31 4.44
CA ARG A 351 -3.43 -6.59 3.88
C ARG A 351 -2.41 -5.52 4.23
N VAL A 352 -1.17 -5.97 4.45
CA VAL A 352 0.01 -5.10 4.58
C VAL A 352 0.88 -5.18 3.33
N ASN A 353 1.49 -4.06 2.96
CA ASN A 353 2.54 -4.01 1.93
C ASN A 353 3.91 -4.45 2.50
N GLN A 354 4.93 -4.59 1.66
CA GLN A 354 6.25 -5.08 2.11
C GLN A 354 6.87 -4.18 3.20
N PHE A 355 6.80 -2.86 3.06
CA PHE A 355 7.29 -1.89 4.05
C PHE A 355 6.55 -2.04 5.39
N GLN A 356 5.22 -2.05 5.34
CA GLN A 356 4.34 -2.26 6.49
C GLN A 356 4.58 -3.60 7.20
N SER A 357 4.83 -4.68 6.46
CA SER A 357 5.10 -6.00 7.07
C SER A 357 6.37 -6.05 7.92
N HIS A 358 7.34 -5.14 7.73
CA HIS A 358 8.47 -4.99 8.66
C HIS A 358 8.03 -4.34 9.98
N ALA A 359 7.15 -3.34 9.93
CA ALA A 359 6.59 -2.70 11.12
C ALA A 359 5.65 -3.65 11.88
N LYS A 360 4.84 -4.45 11.17
CA LYS A 360 4.01 -5.50 11.77
C LYS A 360 4.85 -6.61 12.40
N ALA A 361 5.82 -7.18 11.68
CA ALA A 361 6.69 -8.22 12.24
C ALA A 361 7.49 -7.71 13.47
N LYS A 362 7.82 -6.41 13.51
CA LYS A 362 8.42 -5.75 14.68
C LYS A 362 7.44 -5.52 15.84
N ALA A 363 6.13 -5.54 15.61
CA ALA A 363 5.10 -5.56 16.66
C ALA A 363 4.85 -7.00 17.15
N ASP A 364 4.68 -7.94 16.23
CA ASP A 364 4.43 -9.37 16.48
C ASP A 364 5.56 -10.04 17.31
N GLY A 365 6.75 -9.43 17.34
CA GLY A 365 7.88 -9.82 18.18
C GLY A 365 7.83 -9.34 19.64
N TYR A 366 6.82 -8.56 20.04
CA TYR A 366 6.54 -8.21 21.43
C TYR A 366 5.27 -8.93 21.88
N THR A 367 5.44 -10.01 22.64
CA THR A 367 4.34 -10.72 23.31
C THR A 367 4.02 -10.08 24.67
N PRO A 368 2.88 -10.36 25.31
CA PRO A 368 2.54 -9.79 26.61
C PRO A 368 3.63 -9.99 27.69
N GLU A 369 4.29 -11.15 27.70
CA GLU A 369 5.39 -11.46 28.63
C GLU A 369 6.65 -10.61 28.34
N ILE A 370 6.90 -10.27 27.07
CA ILE A 370 7.99 -9.37 26.67
C ILE A 370 7.63 -7.91 27.02
N MET A 371 6.36 -7.53 26.91
CA MET A 371 5.88 -6.21 27.29
C MET A 371 6.01 -5.99 28.81
N GLU A 372 5.60 -6.96 29.62
CA GLU A 372 5.77 -6.95 31.08
C GLU A 372 7.26 -6.94 31.48
N LEU A 373 8.07 -7.84 30.94
CA LEU A 373 9.51 -7.94 31.23
C LEU A 373 10.28 -6.64 30.92
N LEU A 374 9.85 -5.89 29.91
CA LEU A 374 10.44 -4.62 29.53
C LEU A 374 9.79 -3.41 30.24
N GLY A 375 8.73 -3.59 31.03
CA GLY A 375 7.99 -2.50 31.67
C GLY A 375 7.24 -1.60 30.67
N ILE A 376 6.84 -2.13 29.52
CA ILE A 376 6.13 -1.38 28.48
C ILE A 376 4.64 -1.33 28.83
N THR A 377 4.20 -0.19 29.38
CA THR A 377 2.79 0.05 29.70
C THR A 377 1.98 0.63 28.54
N ILE A 378 0.67 0.39 28.55
CA ILE A 378 -0.33 0.94 27.63
C ILE A 378 -1.51 1.45 28.47
N TYR A 379 -2.01 2.65 28.14
CA TYR A 379 -3.18 3.25 28.78
C TYR A 379 -4.21 3.63 27.72
N LYS A 380 -5.48 3.24 27.88
CA LYS A 380 -6.57 3.64 26.97
C LYS A 380 -7.21 4.94 27.47
N PHE A 381 -7.30 5.94 26.59
CA PHE A 381 -8.10 7.15 26.77
C PHE A 381 -9.23 7.19 25.73
N GLN A 382 -10.17 8.13 25.89
CA GLN A 382 -11.37 8.23 25.04
C GLN A 382 -11.06 8.28 23.53
N VAL A 383 -10.00 8.99 23.11
CA VAL A 383 -9.67 9.23 21.69
C VAL A 383 -8.28 8.74 21.25
N HIS A 384 -7.51 8.14 22.16
CA HIS A 384 -6.16 7.62 21.89
C HIS A 384 -5.74 6.58 22.93
N TYR A 385 -4.74 5.77 22.59
CA TYR A 385 -3.93 5.03 23.54
C TYR A 385 -2.63 5.80 23.81
N CYS A 386 -2.15 5.82 25.05
CA CYS A 386 -0.79 6.22 25.38
C CYS A 386 0.06 4.96 25.54
N VAL A 387 1.13 4.83 24.76
CA VAL A 387 1.96 3.63 24.64
C VAL A 387 3.41 3.97 25.01
N SER A 388 3.94 3.32 26.04
CA SER A 388 5.34 3.43 26.44
C SER A 388 6.27 2.96 25.31
N SER A 389 7.42 3.61 25.15
CA SER A 389 8.33 3.32 24.03
C SER A 389 8.92 1.93 24.15
N PHE A 390 8.70 1.07 23.15
CA PHE A 390 9.22 -0.32 23.14
C PHE A 390 10.77 -0.45 23.10
N THR A 391 11.51 0.64 23.25
CA THR A 391 12.97 0.67 23.44
C THR A 391 13.44 1.56 24.60
N ASN A 392 12.58 2.46 25.12
CA ASN A 392 12.90 3.38 26.22
C ASN A 392 11.63 3.64 27.09
N PRO A 393 11.02 2.58 27.67
CA PRO A 393 9.64 2.66 28.16
C PRO A 393 9.44 3.58 29.36
N THR A 394 10.50 3.84 30.14
CA THR A 394 10.47 4.74 31.30
C THR A 394 10.63 6.22 30.96
N THR A 395 11.00 6.59 29.73
CA THR A 395 11.38 7.97 29.37
C THR A 395 10.71 8.53 28.11
N LYS A 396 10.02 7.69 27.31
CA LYS A 396 9.31 8.14 26.11
C LYS A 396 7.97 7.42 25.96
N PHE A 397 6.94 8.19 25.63
CA PHE A 397 5.59 7.72 25.35
C PHE A 397 5.16 8.17 23.95
N TYR A 398 4.25 7.42 23.34
CA TYR A 398 3.65 7.73 22.04
C TYR A 398 2.14 7.65 22.13
N LEU A 399 1.46 8.64 21.55
CA LEU A 399 0.01 8.63 21.42
C LEU A 399 -0.35 7.87 20.14
N VAL A 400 -1.28 6.92 20.22
CA VAL A 400 -1.88 6.26 19.06
C VAL A 400 -3.36 6.59 19.02
N ARG A 401 -3.79 7.35 18.01
CA ARG A 401 -5.20 7.67 17.81
C ARG A 401 -5.96 6.46 17.28
N TYR A 402 -7.21 6.33 17.69
CA TYR A 402 -8.09 5.24 17.28
C TYR A 402 -9.55 5.72 17.16
N VAL A 403 -10.34 4.93 16.45
CA VAL A 403 -11.80 5.06 16.33
C VAL A 403 -12.41 3.78 16.89
N GLU A 404 -13.42 3.92 17.75
CA GLU A 404 -14.13 2.76 18.32
C GLU A 404 -14.97 2.02 17.26
N PRO A 405 -15.23 0.70 17.43
CA PRO A 405 -16.10 -0.09 16.55
C PRO A 405 -17.49 0.54 16.33
N LYS A 406 -18.09 0.28 15.17
CA LYS A 406 -19.42 0.81 14.82
C LYS A 406 -20.30 -0.26 14.17
N GLY A 407 -21.32 -0.71 14.91
CA GLY A 407 -22.22 -1.76 14.42
C GLY A 407 -21.47 -3.08 14.24
N SER A 408 -21.38 -3.57 13.00
CA SER A 408 -20.57 -4.74 12.61
C SER A 408 -19.11 -4.39 12.30
N GLU A 409 -18.74 -3.12 12.14
CA GLU A 409 -17.39 -2.73 11.74
C GLU A 409 -16.42 -2.68 12.93
N LEU A 410 -15.23 -3.28 12.75
CA LEU A 410 -14.09 -3.19 13.64
C LEU A 410 -13.63 -1.74 13.81
N GLY A 411 -13.18 -1.40 15.03
CA GLY A 411 -12.47 -0.16 15.28
C GLY A 411 -11.09 -0.16 14.61
N TRP A 412 -10.44 1.00 14.54
CA TRP A 412 -9.14 1.12 13.87
C TRP A 412 -8.22 2.18 14.47
N THR A 413 -6.92 1.95 14.37
CA THR A 413 -5.89 2.96 14.68
C THR A 413 -5.63 3.84 13.46
N THR A 414 -5.61 5.17 13.63
CA THR A 414 -5.49 6.13 12.52
C THR A 414 -4.08 6.68 12.36
N ALA A 415 -3.46 7.10 13.47
CA ALA A 415 -2.17 7.77 13.46
C ALA A 415 -1.41 7.55 14.77
N CYS A 416 -0.09 7.75 14.74
CA CYS A 416 0.77 7.66 15.92
C CYS A 416 1.76 8.83 15.99
N SER A 417 1.99 9.40 17.17
CA SER A 417 2.98 10.47 17.37
C SER A 417 4.44 10.01 17.31
N CYS A 418 4.69 8.73 17.01
CA CYS A 418 6.06 8.22 16.86
C CYS A 418 6.67 8.64 15.52
N GLU A 419 7.97 8.93 15.56
CA GLU A 419 8.78 9.41 14.44
C GLU A 419 8.65 8.60 13.14
N TYR A 420 8.52 7.27 13.23
CA TYR A 420 8.28 6.41 12.07
C TYR A 420 6.97 6.72 11.35
N PHE A 421 5.88 6.94 12.10
CA PHE A 421 4.60 7.33 11.50
C PHE A 421 4.66 8.77 10.99
N MET A 422 5.26 9.69 11.76
CA MET A 422 5.43 11.10 11.37
C MET A 422 6.22 11.27 10.06
N LEU A 423 7.25 10.45 9.84
CA LEU A 423 8.12 10.53 8.66
C LEU A 423 7.54 9.83 7.42
N TYR A 424 6.91 8.66 7.60
CA TYR A 424 6.47 7.82 6.48
C TYR A 424 4.95 7.80 6.23
N GLY A 425 4.15 8.32 7.17
CA GLY A 425 2.68 8.25 7.14
C GLY A 425 2.12 6.84 7.29
N SER A 426 2.90 5.91 7.85
CA SER A 426 2.62 4.47 7.79
C SER A 426 2.61 3.76 9.15
N GLY A 427 1.81 2.70 9.24
CA GLY A 427 1.55 1.92 10.44
C GLY A 427 2.83 1.52 11.15
N CYS A 428 2.99 1.99 12.38
CA CYS A 428 4.17 1.72 13.19
C CYS A 428 3.98 0.47 14.07
N LYS A 429 5.06 0.02 14.72
CA LYS A 429 5.01 -1.12 15.66
C LYS A 429 3.94 -0.96 16.76
N HIS A 430 3.67 0.25 17.23
CA HIS A 430 2.66 0.50 18.26
C HIS A 430 1.23 0.31 17.71
N MET A 431 0.96 0.79 16.49
CA MET A 431 -0.34 0.61 15.82
C MET A 431 -0.61 -0.85 15.52
N TYR A 432 0.40 -1.59 15.02
CA TYR A 432 0.26 -3.03 14.77
C TYR A 432 0.15 -3.87 16.05
N TYR A 433 0.76 -3.46 17.16
CA TYR A 433 0.54 -4.11 18.47
C TYR A 433 -0.91 -3.93 18.92
N LEU A 434 -1.40 -2.68 18.97
CA LEU A 434 -2.78 -2.37 19.39
C LEU A 434 -3.83 -3.00 18.45
N SER A 435 -3.52 -3.10 17.16
CA SER A 435 -4.31 -3.83 16.15
C SER A 435 -4.47 -5.30 16.49
N ASN A 436 -3.37 -5.97 16.87
CA ASN A 436 -3.40 -7.38 17.26
C ASN A 436 -4.07 -7.60 18.62
N GLU A 437 -3.75 -6.77 19.62
CA GLU A 437 -4.23 -6.92 21.00
C GLU A 437 -5.73 -6.62 21.15
N TYR A 438 -6.20 -5.54 20.54
CA TYR A 438 -7.58 -5.06 20.68
C TYR A 438 -8.47 -5.36 19.47
N ASN A 439 -8.02 -6.23 18.55
CA ASN A 439 -8.70 -6.60 17.31
C ASN A 439 -9.16 -5.37 16.47
N LEU A 440 -8.24 -4.44 16.26
CA LEU A 440 -8.46 -3.20 15.50
C LEU A 440 -7.75 -3.28 14.14
N LEU A 441 -8.25 -2.57 13.13
CA LEU A 441 -7.51 -2.37 11.86
C LEU A 441 -6.44 -1.27 12.00
N VAL A 442 -5.49 -1.21 11.06
CA VAL A 442 -4.54 -0.11 10.90
C VAL A 442 -4.93 0.70 9.67
N VAL A 443 -5.56 1.86 9.88
CA VAL A 443 -6.18 2.68 8.83
C VAL A 443 -5.48 4.04 8.77
N GLU A 444 -4.30 4.06 8.16
CA GLU A 444 -3.34 5.17 8.24
C GLU A 444 -3.89 6.51 7.69
N ASN A 445 -3.93 7.53 8.55
CA ASN A 445 -4.20 8.91 8.16
C ASN A 445 -2.89 9.76 8.24
N PRO A 446 -2.13 9.92 7.15
CA PRO A 446 -0.90 10.71 7.17
C PRO A 446 -1.13 12.21 7.41
N MET A 447 -2.35 12.72 7.18
CA MET A 447 -2.62 14.16 7.27
C MET A 447 -2.86 14.64 8.69
N GLU A 448 -3.19 13.71 9.61
CA GLU A 448 -3.53 13.97 11.01
C GLU A 448 -2.40 14.68 11.81
N TYR A 449 -1.17 14.68 11.27
CA TYR A 449 -0.06 15.51 11.75
C TYR A 449 0.66 16.33 10.66
N THR A 450 0.31 16.15 9.38
CA THR A 450 1.03 16.79 8.25
C THR A 450 0.42 18.15 7.86
N ILE A 451 -0.89 18.35 8.01
CA ILE A 451 -1.50 19.67 7.77
C ILE A 451 -1.41 20.49 9.07
N LYS A 452 -0.65 21.59 9.04
CA LYS A 452 -0.81 22.70 9.99
C LYS A 452 -1.50 23.88 9.30
N PRO A 453 -2.81 24.09 9.53
CA PRO A 453 -3.43 25.39 9.45
C PRO A 453 -3.63 25.95 10.86
N THR A 454 -3.26 27.21 11.03
CA THR A 454 -3.66 28.12 12.11
C THR A 454 -4.85 27.69 12.99
N THR A 455 -4.64 27.68 14.31
CA THR A 455 -5.57 27.35 15.43
C THR A 455 -5.71 25.87 15.86
N TYR A 456 -4.67 25.36 16.53
CA TYR A 456 -4.85 24.50 17.71
C TYR A 456 -4.14 25.14 18.92
N PRO A 457 -4.82 25.40 20.05
CA PRO A 457 -4.17 25.84 21.28
C PRO A 457 -3.16 24.80 21.77
N GLY A 458 -2.05 25.25 22.34
CA GLY A 458 -0.96 24.36 22.74
C GLY A 458 -1.34 23.48 23.94
N LEU A 459 -1.42 22.16 23.73
CA LEU A 459 -1.37 21.18 24.82
C LEU A 459 0.08 20.87 25.20
N ALA A 460 0.74 21.89 25.77
CA ALA A 460 1.83 21.63 26.71
C ALA A 460 1.19 21.14 28.01
N MET A 461 0.85 19.85 28.09
CA MET A 461 0.28 19.26 29.29
C MET A 461 1.40 19.02 30.31
N ASP A 462 1.40 19.85 31.35
CA ASP A 462 2.06 19.57 32.62
C ASP A 462 1.62 18.18 33.14
N PRO A 463 2.54 17.28 33.53
CA PRO A 463 2.22 15.96 34.08
C PRO A 463 1.40 15.94 35.39
N SER A 464 1.07 17.10 35.97
CA SER A 464 0.41 17.23 37.26
C SER A 464 -1.08 16.82 37.32
N ASN A 465 -1.82 16.90 36.21
CA ASN A 465 -3.26 16.59 36.19
C ASN A 465 -3.54 15.07 36.09
N VAL A 466 -3.31 14.37 37.20
CA VAL A 466 -3.48 12.91 37.36
C VAL A 466 -4.76 12.58 38.13
N THR A 467 -5.89 12.68 37.43
CA THR A 467 -7.20 12.10 37.78
C THR A 467 -7.88 11.72 36.46
N GLU A 468 -8.27 10.48 36.18
CA GLU A 468 -8.55 9.31 37.02
C GLU A 468 -7.95 8.05 36.33
N TRP A 469 -7.18 7.22 37.05
CA TRP A 469 -6.37 6.15 36.44
C TRP A 469 -6.98 4.76 36.61
N THR A 470 -7.35 4.12 35.50
CA THR A 470 -7.70 2.69 35.45
C THR A 470 -6.62 1.90 34.72
N THR A 471 -5.80 1.18 35.48
CA THR A 471 -4.84 0.21 34.93
C THR A 471 -5.59 -1.04 34.49
N ASP A 472 -5.65 -1.28 33.17
CA ASP A 472 -6.28 -2.49 32.64
C ASP A 472 -5.50 -3.74 33.08
N ARG A 473 -6.20 -4.66 33.76
CA ARG A 473 -5.72 -5.97 34.21
C ARG A 473 -6.64 -7.11 33.73
N SER A 474 -7.48 -6.85 32.72
CA SER A 474 -8.46 -7.82 32.20
C SER A 474 -7.86 -8.95 31.35
N SER A 475 -6.53 -8.95 31.14
CA SER A 475 -5.75 -9.91 30.35
C SER A 475 -5.61 -11.31 30.98
N MET A 476 -6.64 -11.81 31.69
CA MET A 476 -6.80 -13.22 32.06
C MET A 476 -8.11 -13.78 31.49
N ARG A 477 -7.97 -14.58 30.43
CA ARG A 477 -9.05 -15.18 29.67
C ARG A 477 -9.79 -16.26 30.47
N GLN A 478 -10.85 -15.90 31.18
CA GLN A 478 -11.73 -16.85 31.87
C GLN A 478 -12.73 -17.50 30.90
N GLU A 479 -12.88 -18.83 31.00
CA GLU A 479 -13.91 -19.58 30.29
C GLU A 479 -15.22 -19.53 31.07
N ILE A 480 -16.33 -19.21 30.38
CA ILE A 480 -17.63 -18.97 31.03
C ILE A 480 -18.38 -20.30 31.22
N LEU A 481 -18.61 -20.67 32.47
CA LEU A 481 -19.62 -21.67 32.86
C LEU A 481 -20.99 -21.01 33.02
N VAL A 482 -22.03 -21.74 32.62
CA VAL A 482 -23.46 -21.36 32.62
C VAL A 482 -24.19 -22.45 33.40
N PRO A 483 -25.01 -22.13 34.44
CA PRO A 483 -26.45 -21.98 34.17
C PRO A 483 -27.31 -21.07 35.08
N THR A 484 -28.49 -20.72 34.54
CA THR A 484 -29.83 -20.50 35.18
C THR A 484 -30.09 -19.38 36.21
N VAL A 485 -30.69 -18.29 35.71
CA VAL A 485 -32.09 -17.81 35.96
C VAL A 485 -32.63 -17.73 37.41
N ASP A 486 -33.01 -16.52 37.85
CA ASP A 486 -34.43 -16.17 38.18
C ASP A 486 -34.69 -14.64 38.31
N VAL A 487 -35.95 -14.17 38.24
CA VAL A 487 -36.33 -12.74 38.00
C VAL A 487 -37.69 -12.34 38.65
N PRO A 488 -37.80 -11.26 39.49
CA PRO A 488 -38.62 -10.08 39.08
C PRO A 488 -38.35 -8.67 39.72
N LEU A 489 -38.58 -7.63 38.91
CA LEU A 489 -39.32 -6.34 39.12
C LEU A 489 -39.51 -5.70 40.53
N HIS A 490 -39.32 -4.36 40.64
CA HIS A 490 -40.44 -3.38 40.53
C HIS A 490 -40.03 -1.88 40.38
N LEU A 491 -41.01 -1.01 40.11
CA LEU A 491 -40.90 0.43 39.73
C LEU A 491 -41.10 1.47 40.86
N ASN A 492 -40.84 2.75 40.51
CA ASN A 492 -41.32 4.06 41.06
C ASN A 492 -40.30 4.89 41.89
N ARG A 493 -40.35 6.24 41.95
CA ARG A 493 -41.40 7.22 41.54
C ARG A 493 -40.84 8.64 41.19
N SER A 494 -41.44 9.27 40.17
CA SER A 494 -41.65 10.72 39.88
C SER A 494 -41.05 11.87 40.73
N GLY A 495 -40.65 12.99 40.06
CA GLY A 495 -40.76 14.34 40.63
C GLY A 495 -39.85 15.46 40.06
N GLY A 496 -40.43 16.60 39.68
CA GLY A 496 -39.78 17.92 39.43
C GLY A 496 -40.83 19.04 39.67
N PRO A 497 -40.71 20.30 39.18
CA PRO A 497 -39.59 21.06 38.59
C PRO A 497 -39.37 22.45 39.30
N PHE A 498 -38.58 23.41 38.76
CA PHE A 498 -38.98 24.84 38.53
C PHE A 498 -37.89 25.81 37.95
N LYS A 499 -38.27 27.10 37.80
CA LYS A 499 -37.69 28.28 37.08
C LYS A 499 -36.32 28.78 37.63
N LYS A 500 -35.44 29.57 36.96
CA LYS A 500 -35.39 30.43 35.73
C LYS A 500 -35.36 31.97 35.96
N GLN A 501 -34.19 32.61 35.72
CA GLN A 501 -33.86 34.05 35.52
C GLN A 501 -32.53 34.14 34.69
N ARG A 502 -32.05 35.16 33.94
CA ARG A 502 -32.29 36.62 33.68
C ARG A 502 -31.64 37.63 34.66
N THR A 503 -30.95 38.73 34.28
CA THR A 503 -30.67 39.40 32.95
C THR A 503 -29.46 40.38 33.02
N THR A 504 -29.08 41.01 31.87
CA THR A 504 -28.40 42.34 31.69
C THR A 504 -26.91 42.51 32.09
N SER A 505 -26.07 43.40 31.49
CA SER A 505 -26.20 44.38 30.36
C SER A 505 -24.81 44.80 29.76
N SER A 506 -24.83 45.79 28.83
CA SER A 506 -23.80 46.48 28.01
C SER A 506 -22.44 46.87 28.68
N ASP A 507 -21.35 47.26 27.98
CA ASP A 507 -21.27 48.34 26.96
C ASP A 507 -20.06 48.35 25.98
N ASN A 508 -20.04 49.34 25.07
CA ASN A 508 -19.06 49.53 23.96
C ASN A 508 -17.86 50.45 24.29
N THR A 509 -16.72 50.29 23.57
CA THR A 509 -15.90 51.43 23.08
C THR A 509 -14.91 51.06 21.96
N PHE A 510 -14.58 52.01 21.08
CA PHE A 510 -13.51 52.01 20.07
C PHE A 510 -12.65 53.27 20.24
N PRO A 511 -11.40 53.28 19.74
CA PRO A 511 -10.86 54.51 19.13
C PRO A 511 -10.02 54.31 17.84
N THR A 512 -9.65 55.43 17.20
CA THR A 512 -8.97 55.57 15.89
C THR A 512 -8.06 56.83 15.92
N VAL A 513 -7.17 57.15 14.96
CA VAL A 513 -6.94 56.58 13.61
C VAL A 513 -5.68 55.66 13.56
N VAL A 514 -4.54 55.86 12.89
CA VAL A 514 -3.91 56.91 12.05
C VAL A 514 -3.17 56.23 10.87
N VAL A 515 -3.00 56.92 9.73
CA VAL A 515 -2.23 56.45 8.56
C VAL A 515 -1.10 57.44 8.25
N THR A 516 0.09 56.90 7.95
CA THR A 516 1.15 57.59 7.19
C THR A 516 1.65 56.65 6.09
N SER A 517 2.16 57.21 5.00
CA SER A 517 2.54 56.47 3.79
C SER A 517 3.87 56.98 3.24
N GLU A 518 4.87 56.12 3.16
CA GLU A 518 6.11 56.38 2.41
C GLU A 518 6.43 55.18 1.52
N THR A 519 6.93 55.47 0.32
CA THR A 519 7.29 54.48 -0.71
C THR A 519 8.80 54.41 -0.85
N GLN A 520 9.37 53.22 -0.72
CA GLN A 520 10.71 52.91 -1.22
C GLN A 520 10.72 51.55 -1.91
N ASP A 521 11.68 51.38 -2.81
CA ASP A 521 11.74 50.31 -3.80
C ASP A 521 13.05 49.51 -3.63
N ASP A 522 13.03 48.28 -4.14
CA ASP A 522 14.16 47.39 -4.44
C ASP A 522 15.20 47.10 -3.32
N THR A 523 15.26 45.84 -2.85
CA THR A 523 16.49 45.01 -2.92
C THR A 523 16.26 43.57 -2.46
N ASN A 524 17.15 42.65 -2.89
CA ASN A 524 17.13 41.25 -2.50
C ASN A 524 17.79 41.04 -1.13
N GLU A 525 17.05 40.51 -0.15
CA GLU A 525 17.61 39.93 1.07
C GLU A 525 17.03 38.52 1.30
N PRO A 526 17.86 37.47 1.51
CA PRO A 526 17.37 36.11 1.69
C PRO A 526 16.78 35.92 3.10
N LEU A 527 15.59 35.32 3.17
CA LEU A 527 14.81 35.06 4.41
C LEU A 527 15.50 34.17 5.47
N LEU A 528 16.72 33.67 5.20
CA LEU A 528 17.58 32.95 6.14
C LEU A 528 19.04 33.28 5.79
N THR A 529 19.85 33.53 6.81
CA THR A 529 21.31 33.68 6.64
C THR A 529 21.97 32.35 6.28
N MET A 530 23.19 32.41 5.71
CA MET A 530 23.97 31.21 5.41
C MET A 530 24.38 30.44 6.67
N ASP A 531 24.49 31.11 7.82
CA ASP A 531 24.73 30.46 9.10
C ASP A 531 23.47 29.75 9.62
N GLU A 532 22.29 30.36 9.53
CA GLU A 532 21.02 29.66 9.87
C GLU A 532 20.77 28.46 8.96
N LEU A 533 21.02 28.59 7.65
CA LEU A 533 20.98 27.46 6.71
C LEU A 533 21.98 26.37 7.12
N SER A 534 23.22 26.73 7.47
CA SER A 534 24.24 25.77 7.93
C SER A 534 23.86 25.10 9.25
N GLN A 535 23.24 25.83 10.18
CA GLN A 535 22.76 25.32 11.46
C GLN A 535 21.57 24.35 11.26
N ILE A 536 20.63 24.69 10.36
CA ILE A 536 19.49 23.84 9.99
C ILE A 536 19.96 22.58 9.26
N ILE A 537 20.95 22.69 8.36
CA ILE A 537 21.54 21.57 7.63
C ILE A 537 22.30 20.66 8.60
N SER A 538 23.15 21.19 9.48
CA SER A 538 23.92 20.43 10.47
C SER A 538 23.01 19.68 11.45
N ASN A 539 22.01 20.38 12.02
CA ASN A 539 21.01 19.75 12.89
C ASN A 539 20.21 18.67 12.16
N ARG A 540 19.87 18.86 10.87
CA ARG A 540 19.24 17.81 10.06
C ARG A 540 20.18 16.63 9.80
N LEU A 541 21.47 16.85 9.50
CA LEU A 541 22.40 15.74 9.23
C LEU A 541 22.52 14.81 10.44
N HIS A 542 22.75 15.33 11.64
CA HIS A 542 22.85 14.49 12.84
C HIS A 542 21.54 13.73 13.17
N THR A 543 20.37 14.32 12.90
CA THR A 543 19.09 13.59 13.02
C THR A 543 18.97 12.49 11.96
N VAL A 544 19.38 12.77 10.71
CA VAL A 544 19.26 11.86 9.56
C VAL A 544 20.25 10.68 9.63
N GLU A 545 21.49 10.91 10.07
CA GLU A 545 22.49 9.85 10.29
C GLU A 545 22.05 8.86 11.37
N SER A 546 21.41 9.34 12.43
CA SER A 546 20.87 8.52 13.52
C SER A 546 19.72 7.59 13.11
N MET A 547 19.06 7.85 11.97
CA MET A 547 17.73 7.31 11.65
C MET A 547 17.59 6.62 10.29
N ARG A 548 18.53 6.80 9.34
CA ARG A 548 18.49 6.11 8.04
C ARG A 548 18.84 4.62 8.12
N SER A 549 19.29 4.15 9.27
CA SER A 549 19.68 2.75 9.52
C SER A 549 18.63 2.10 10.45
N PRO A 550 17.94 0.99 10.07
CA PRO A 550 16.87 0.19 10.76
C PRO A 550 16.59 0.20 12.29
N GLY A 551 16.68 1.34 12.98
CA GLY A 551 16.51 1.44 14.43
C GLY A 551 17.55 0.63 15.19
N TYR A 552 18.82 0.75 14.78
CA TYR A 552 19.97 0.18 15.48
C TYR A 552 20.13 0.81 16.87
N THR A 553 20.89 0.12 17.71
CA THR A 553 21.55 0.76 18.84
C THR A 553 22.49 1.83 18.29
N SER A 554 22.20 3.11 18.53
CA SER A 554 22.92 4.20 17.85
C SER A 554 24.41 4.18 18.19
N ASN A 555 25.30 4.66 17.31
CA ASN A 555 26.74 4.68 17.57
C ASN A 555 27.09 5.39 18.90
N ARG A 556 26.32 6.41 19.30
CA ARG A 556 26.45 7.10 20.59
C ARG A 556 26.02 6.25 21.80
N GLN A 557 25.13 5.27 21.62
CA GLN A 557 24.81 4.28 22.64
C GLN A 557 25.85 3.16 22.67
N LEU A 558 26.30 2.67 21.51
CA LEU A 558 27.35 1.64 21.40
C LEU A 558 28.66 2.08 22.08
N LEU A 559 29.07 3.34 21.88
CA LEU A 559 30.25 3.95 22.52
C LEU A 559 30.13 4.09 24.05
N ASN A 560 28.90 4.01 24.60
CA ASN A 560 28.63 4.15 26.03
C ASN A 560 28.37 2.81 26.74
N MET A 561 28.37 1.68 26.03
CA MET A 561 28.12 0.35 26.60
C MET A 561 29.40 -0.27 27.15
N SER A 562 29.31 -0.88 28.33
CA SER A 562 30.36 -1.76 28.86
C SER A 562 30.49 -3.06 28.05
N ASN A 563 31.65 -3.72 28.14
CA ASN A 563 31.89 -5.00 27.44
C ASN A 563 30.86 -6.10 27.82
N GLU A 564 30.37 -6.08 29.06
CA GLU A 564 29.32 -7.00 29.53
C GLU A 564 27.96 -6.67 28.90
N GLU A 565 27.63 -5.39 28.74
CA GLU A 565 26.42 -4.94 28.04
C GLU A 565 26.45 -5.29 26.56
N VAL A 566 27.59 -5.09 25.88
CA VAL A 566 27.77 -5.49 24.47
C VAL A 566 27.58 -7.01 24.32
N THR A 567 28.20 -7.80 25.19
CA THR A 567 28.09 -9.28 25.17
C THR A 567 26.65 -9.75 25.42
N ARG A 568 25.95 -9.14 26.39
CA ARG A 568 24.54 -9.40 26.70
C ARG A 568 23.63 -9.00 25.55
N HIS A 569 23.87 -7.86 24.91
CA HIS A 569 23.07 -7.38 23.77
C HIS A 569 23.25 -8.26 22.53
N LEU A 570 24.49 -8.61 22.16
CA LEU A 570 24.78 -9.59 21.10
C LEU A 570 24.09 -10.94 21.36
N THR A 571 24.06 -11.41 22.60
CA THR A 571 23.36 -12.65 22.98
C THR A 571 21.84 -12.55 22.74
N ASN A 572 21.23 -11.41 23.06
CA ASN A 572 19.80 -11.16 22.82
C ASN A 572 19.47 -11.05 21.32
N LEU A 573 20.31 -10.35 20.56
CA LEU A 573 20.20 -10.23 19.10
C LEU A 573 20.32 -11.60 18.41
N SER A 574 21.29 -12.42 18.85
CA SER A 574 21.47 -13.80 18.39
C SER A 574 20.23 -14.66 18.65
N ALA A 575 19.62 -14.56 19.85
CA ALA A 575 18.39 -15.28 20.17
C ALA A 575 17.20 -14.84 19.27
N SER A 576 17.05 -13.54 19.04
CA SER A 576 16.00 -12.99 18.15
C SER A 576 16.22 -13.36 16.67
N LEU A 577 17.47 -13.43 16.21
CA LEU A 577 17.85 -13.94 14.89
C LEU A 577 17.54 -15.44 14.75
N VAL A 578 17.90 -16.26 15.75
CA VAL A 578 17.57 -17.70 15.80
C VAL A 578 16.07 -17.92 15.65
N THR A 579 15.24 -17.12 16.33
CA THR A 579 13.77 -17.21 16.24
C THR A 579 13.25 -16.91 14.82
N ALA A 580 13.78 -15.89 14.13
CA ALA A 580 13.39 -15.59 12.75
C ALA A 580 13.73 -16.75 11.78
N VAL A 581 14.96 -17.27 11.85
CA VAL A 581 15.41 -18.38 10.98
C VAL A 581 14.69 -19.69 11.35
N LYS A 582 14.28 -19.89 12.61
CA LYS A 582 13.40 -20.99 13.04
C LYS A 582 12.02 -20.88 12.42
N GLY A 583 11.44 -19.68 12.39
CA GLY A 583 10.16 -19.40 11.71
C GLY A 583 10.22 -19.75 10.22
N LEU A 584 11.25 -19.27 9.53
CA LEU A 584 11.48 -19.56 8.10
C LEU A 584 11.59 -21.07 7.83
N ASN A 585 12.35 -21.80 8.64
CA ASN A 585 12.44 -23.26 8.53
C ASN A 585 11.11 -23.97 8.82
N ASN A 586 10.31 -23.49 9.78
CA ASN A 586 9.01 -24.08 10.10
C ASN A 586 8.00 -23.94 8.94
N ILE A 587 8.00 -22.81 8.22
CA ILE A 587 7.19 -22.64 7.00
C ILE A 587 7.51 -23.74 5.98
N HIS A 588 8.78 -24.03 5.77
CA HIS A 588 9.20 -25.03 4.78
C HIS A 588 9.24 -26.47 5.30
N LYS A 589 9.09 -26.69 6.61
CA LYS A 589 9.04 -28.04 7.23
C LYS A 589 7.91 -28.89 6.64
N HIS A 590 6.70 -28.34 6.58
CA HIS A 590 5.51 -29.06 6.13
C HIS A 590 5.41 -29.11 4.59
N VAL A 591 4.84 -30.20 4.07
CA VAL A 591 4.70 -30.42 2.61
C VAL A 591 3.61 -29.50 2.02
N LYS A 592 2.51 -29.27 2.76
CA LYS A 592 1.39 -28.43 2.32
C LYS A 592 1.80 -26.97 2.13
N THR A 593 2.47 -26.38 3.12
CA THR A 593 2.98 -25.00 3.06
C THR A 593 4.01 -24.83 1.96
N ARG A 594 4.95 -25.76 1.78
CA ARG A 594 5.87 -25.78 0.62
C ARG A 594 5.14 -25.73 -0.72
N ARG A 595 4.12 -26.58 -0.90
CA ARG A 595 3.26 -26.56 -2.10
C ARG A 595 2.51 -25.24 -2.24
N LEU A 596 2.01 -24.66 -1.15
CA LEU A 596 1.29 -23.39 -1.17
C LEU A 596 2.20 -22.23 -1.63
N VAL A 597 3.43 -22.15 -1.12
CA VAL A 597 4.47 -21.21 -1.57
C VAL A 597 4.76 -21.44 -3.05
N ALA A 598 5.03 -22.68 -3.47
CA ALA A 598 5.31 -23.00 -4.87
C ALA A 598 4.16 -22.62 -5.82
N SER A 599 2.90 -22.76 -5.39
CA SER A 599 1.72 -22.34 -6.18
C SER A 599 1.40 -20.84 -6.15
N ARG A 600 2.03 -20.06 -5.26
CA ARG A 600 1.79 -18.62 -5.08
C ARG A 600 2.96 -17.74 -5.51
N CYS A 601 4.16 -18.31 -5.65
CA CYS A 601 5.35 -17.60 -6.14
C CYS A 601 5.45 -17.64 -7.68
N SER A 602 6.03 -16.59 -8.27
CA SER A 602 6.61 -16.66 -9.61
C SER A 602 8.05 -17.21 -9.54
N PRO A 603 8.65 -17.60 -10.68
CA PRO A 603 10.05 -18.03 -10.73
C PRO A 603 11.04 -16.99 -10.18
N GLU A 604 10.81 -15.70 -10.42
CA GLU A 604 11.64 -14.60 -9.92
C GLU A 604 11.53 -14.49 -8.39
N LEU A 605 10.34 -14.72 -7.82
CA LEU A 605 10.12 -14.68 -6.38
C LEU A 605 10.71 -15.91 -5.66
N MET A 606 10.67 -17.09 -6.30
CA MET A 606 11.36 -18.29 -5.80
C MET A 606 12.89 -18.19 -5.93
N TRP A 607 13.37 -17.51 -6.98
CA TRP A 607 14.78 -17.18 -7.16
C TRP A 607 15.26 -16.23 -6.06
N TRP A 608 14.51 -15.16 -5.79
CA TRP A 608 14.77 -14.23 -4.68
C TRP A 608 14.77 -14.94 -3.31
N PHE A 609 13.83 -15.86 -3.07
CA PHE A 609 13.82 -16.71 -1.87
C PHE A 609 15.12 -17.54 -1.76
N MET A 610 15.56 -18.16 -2.86
CA MET A 610 16.78 -18.96 -2.90
C MET A 610 18.03 -18.09 -2.64
N GLU A 611 18.16 -16.94 -3.32
CA GLU A 611 19.27 -16.00 -3.12
C GLU A 611 19.33 -15.48 -1.67
N ARG A 612 18.21 -15.00 -1.13
CA ARG A 612 18.14 -14.46 0.24
C ARG A 612 18.44 -15.53 1.29
N ALA A 613 17.99 -16.77 1.07
CA ALA A 613 18.32 -17.90 1.94
C ALA A 613 19.82 -18.26 1.92
N VAL A 614 20.45 -18.24 0.73
CA VAL A 614 21.89 -18.47 0.58
C VAL A 614 22.71 -17.32 1.18
N GLU A 615 22.32 -16.06 0.96
CA GLU A 615 22.94 -14.87 1.53
C GLU A 615 22.97 -14.90 3.07
N ILE A 616 21.83 -15.24 3.70
CA ILE A 616 21.74 -15.44 5.16
C ILE A 616 22.66 -16.58 5.61
N SER A 617 22.70 -17.70 4.88
CA SER A 617 23.58 -18.82 5.23
C SER A 617 25.06 -18.46 5.11
N SER A 618 25.47 -17.73 4.07
CA SER A 618 26.86 -17.30 3.89
C SER A 618 27.30 -16.37 5.02
N ARG A 619 26.50 -15.36 5.36
CA ARG A 619 26.82 -14.42 6.46
C ARG A 619 26.92 -15.09 7.83
N VAL A 620 26.16 -16.16 8.07
CA VAL A 620 26.34 -17.00 9.28
C VAL A 620 27.64 -17.79 9.22
N LEU A 621 27.94 -18.43 8.08
CA LEU A 621 29.12 -19.28 7.91
C LEU A 621 30.44 -18.49 7.93
N GLU A 622 30.48 -17.28 7.37
CA GLU A 622 31.64 -16.38 7.39
C GLU A 622 32.09 -16.02 8.83
N LYS A 623 31.14 -15.97 9.77
CA LYS A 623 31.41 -15.74 11.20
C LYS A 623 31.67 -17.02 12.00
N CYS A 624 31.58 -18.19 11.37
CA CYS A 624 31.79 -19.50 11.98
C CYS A 624 33.02 -20.20 11.38
N PRO A 625 34.27 -19.86 11.75
CA PRO A 625 35.48 -20.40 11.11
C PRO A 625 35.63 -21.94 11.21
N LYS A 626 34.92 -22.59 12.14
CA LYS A 626 34.88 -24.06 12.28
C LYS A 626 33.78 -24.74 11.44
N ALA A 627 32.97 -24.00 10.68
CA ALA A 627 31.84 -24.52 9.94
C ALA A 627 32.22 -25.13 8.57
N SER A 628 31.43 -26.09 8.10
CA SER A 628 31.59 -26.61 6.73
C SER A 628 31.05 -25.62 5.70
N LYS A 629 31.88 -25.26 4.71
CA LYS A 629 31.49 -24.39 3.60
C LYS A 629 30.29 -24.99 2.86
N ALA A 630 29.27 -24.17 2.60
CA ALA A 630 28.09 -24.59 1.84
C ALA A 630 28.45 -24.93 0.39
N GLN A 631 27.90 -26.03 -0.14
CA GLN A 631 27.88 -26.25 -1.58
C GLN A 631 26.87 -25.28 -2.22
N VAL A 632 27.37 -24.32 -3.00
CA VAL A 632 26.53 -23.43 -3.79
C VAL A 632 25.90 -24.21 -4.94
N ALA A 633 24.58 -24.32 -4.94
CA ALA A 633 23.85 -24.94 -6.05
C ALA A 633 23.85 -23.99 -7.25
N TYR A 634 24.41 -24.42 -8.39
CA TYR A 634 24.42 -23.63 -9.61
C TYR A 634 23.09 -23.73 -10.36
N PHE A 635 22.58 -22.59 -10.83
CA PHE A 635 21.32 -22.46 -11.56
C PHE A 635 21.52 -21.64 -12.85
N PRO A 636 20.82 -21.97 -13.96
CA PRO A 636 20.83 -21.12 -15.16
C PRO A 636 20.16 -19.79 -14.84
N GLY A 637 20.82 -18.67 -15.15
CA GLY A 637 20.38 -17.33 -14.75
C GLY A 637 18.97 -16.96 -15.25
N VAL A 638 18.29 -16.07 -14.51
CA VAL A 638 16.83 -15.79 -14.64
C VAL A 638 16.34 -15.48 -16.07
N ALA A 639 17.21 -14.94 -16.94
CA ALA A 639 16.88 -14.70 -18.36
C ALA A 639 16.53 -15.98 -19.14
N VAL A 640 17.04 -17.16 -18.74
CA VAL A 640 16.73 -18.44 -19.37
C VAL A 640 15.28 -18.87 -19.09
N VAL A 641 14.71 -18.47 -17.95
CA VAL A 641 13.42 -18.95 -17.44
C VAL A 641 12.26 -18.58 -18.36
N GLN A 642 12.36 -17.44 -19.06
CA GLN A 642 11.36 -16.99 -20.03
C GLN A 642 11.30 -17.85 -21.31
N CYS A 643 12.28 -18.74 -21.51
CA CYS A 643 12.37 -19.64 -22.66
C CYS A 643 12.11 -21.12 -22.30
N LEU A 644 11.76 -21.44 -21.05
CA LEU A 644 11.57 -22.81 -20.59
C LEU A 644 10.12 -23.31 -20.82
N PRO A 645 9.93 -24.57 -21.25
CA PRO A 645 8.66 -25.28 -21.15
C PRO A 645 8.10 -25.30 -19.72
N ARG A 646 6.77 -25.35 -19.56
CA ARG A 646 6.10 -25.21 -18.25
C ARG A 646 6.57 -26.25 -17.23
N ASP A 647 6.73 -27.51 -17.66
CA ASP A 647 7.27 -28.61 -16.86
C ASP A 647 8.71 -28.34 -16.38
N GLN A 648 9.53 -27.66 -17.17
CA GLN A 648 10.89 -27.28 -16.81
C GLN A 648 10.91 -26.07 -15.86
N VAL A 649 9.95 -25.15 -15.99
CA VAL A 649 9.73 -24.06 -15.01
C VAL A 649 9.30 -24.65 -13.65
N GLU A 650 8.40 -25.64 -13.63
CA GLU A 650 7.96 -26.31 -12.41
C GLU A 650 9.12 -27.09 -11.73
N GLN A 651 9.95 -27.80 -12.50
CA GLN A 651 11.16 -28.44 -11.99
C GLN A 651 12.20 -27.44 -11.46
N LEU A 652 12.37 -26.29 -12.13
CA LEU A 652 13.27 -25.23 -11.66
C LEU A 652 12.75 -24.60 -10.36
N MET A 653 11.45 -24.34 -10.27
CA MET A 653 10.78 -23.85 -9.05
C MET A 653 11.01 -24.77 -7.87
N GLU A 654 10.86 -26.09 -8.04
CA GLU A 654 11.14 -27.04 -6.96
C GLU A 654 12.62 -27.02 -6.56
N ARG A 655 13.55 -27.05 -7.53
CA ARG A 655 15.00 -27.03 -7.25
C ARG A 655 15.43 -25.75 -6.51
N LEU A 656 14.92 -24.59 -6.91
CA LEU A 656 15.16 -23.31 -6.23
C LEU A 656 14.62 -23.35 -4.78
N GLN A 657 13.39 -23.83 -4.60
CA GLN A 657 12.80 -23.99 -3.26
C GLN A 657 13.64 -24.92 -2.40
N GLN A 658 14.04 -26.09 -2.92
CA GLN A 658 14.88 -27.06 -2.20
C GLN A 658 16.24 -26.47 -1.80
N ALA A 659 16.87 -25.66 -2.67
CA ALA A 659 18.16 -25.01 -2.37
C ALA A 659 18.02 -23.98 -1.23
N GLY A 660 17.03 -23.07 -1.31
CA GLY A 660 16.79 -22.11 -0.23
C GLY A 660 16.42 -22.77 1.09
N CYS A 661 15.63 -23.85 1.07
CA CYS A 661 15.33 -24.65 2.26
C CYS A 661 16.60 -25.25 2.90
N LYS A 662 17.53 -25.77 2.09
CA LYS A 662 18.79 -26.33 2.58
C LYS A 662 19.68 -25.25 3.21
N ALA A 663 19.75 -24.05 2.61
CA ALA A 663 20.52 -22.93 3.14
C ALA A 663 19.96 -22.43 4.49
N LEU A 664 18.63 -22.24 4.61
CA LEU A 664 18.00 -21.85 5.87
C LEU A 664 18.17 -22.90 6.98
N ALA A 665 18.12 -24.19 6.63
CA ALA A 665 18.38 -25.27 7.59
C ALA A 665 19.84 -25.29 8.05
N LEU A 666 20.79 -25.01 7.14
CA LEU A 666 22.22 -24.92 7.44
C LEU A 666 22.54 -23.71 8.34
N ALA A 667 21.96 -22.55 8.05
CA ALA A 667 22.09 -21.35 8.89
C ALA A 667 21.57 -21.59 10.31
N TYR A 668 20.36 -22.15 10.44
CA TYR A 668 19.76 -22.49 11.74
C TYR A 668 20.58 -23.51 12.53
N LYS A 669 21.14 -24.53 11.86
CA LYS A 669 22.03 -25.52 12.50
C LYS A 669 23.24 -24.84 13.14
N HIS A 670 23.90 -23.90 12.47
CA HIS A 670 25.08 -23.23 13.01
C HIS A 670 24.72 -22.25 14.15
N LEU A 671 23.66 -21.45 13.98
CA LEU A 671 23.16 -20.53 15.01
C LEU A 671 22.64 -21.24 16.29
N THR A 672 22.38 -22.55 16.24
CA THR A 672 21.93 -23.36 17.38
C THR A 672 22.97 -24.38 17.87
N HIS A 673 24.06 -24.62 17.14
CA HIS A 673 25.16 -25.48 17.59
C HIS A 673 25.98 -24.79 18.68
N LYS A 674 26.36 -25.52 19.74
CA LYS A 674 26.95 -24.95 20.95
C LYS A 674 28.19 -24.10 20.66
N ASP A 675 29.11 -24.63 19.86
CA ASP A 675 30.40 -23.97 19.57
C ASP A 675 30.27 -22.93 18.45
N HIS A 676 29.46 -23.19 17.43
CA HIS A 676 29.30 -22.27 16.30
C HIS A 676 28.45 -21.05 16.66
N LYS A 677 27.51 -21.16 17.61
CA LYS A 677 26.81 -20.00 18.17
C LYS A 677 27.77 -19.08 18.92
N LEU A 678 28.72 -19.65 19.68
CA LEU A 678 29.75 -18.87 20.37
C LEU A 678 30.70 -18.20 19.37
N ASP A 679 31.22 -18.95 18.38
CA ASP A 679 32.02 -18.40 17.29
C ASP A 679 31.28 -17.24 16.58
N PHE A 680 30.01 -17.45 16.21
CA PHE A 680 29.18 -16.45 15.54
C PHE A 680 29.00 -15.17 16.38
N ILE A 681 28.75 -15.30 17.68
CA ILE A 681 28.59 -14.16 18.59
C ILE A 681 29.92 -13.40 18.75
N MET A 682 31.04 -14.11 18.95
CA MET A 682 32.34 -13.50 19.16
C MET A 682 32.89 -12.78 17.92
N ASN A 683 32.53 -13.25 16.71
CA ASN A 683 33.03 -12.69 15.45
C ASN A 683 32.10 -11.60 14.84
N SER A 684 30.97 -11.26 15.46
CA SER A 684 29.97 -10.32 14.93
C SER A 684 29.91 -9.02 15.72
N THR A 685 29.85 -7.87 15.04
CA THR A 685 29.51 -6.59 15.69
C THR A 685 28.01 -6.50 15.98
N VAL A 686 27.62 -5.55 16.84
CA VAL A 686 26.20 -5.27 17.14
C VAL A 686 25.47 -4.86 15.87
N GLU A 687 26.07 -3.99 15.06
CA GLU A 687 25.51 -3.54 13.78
C GLU A 687 25.32 -4.71 12.79
N GLU A 688 26.33 -5.56 12.60
CA GLU A 688 26.22 -6.73 11.72
C GLU A 688 25.10 -7.68 12.14
N MET A 689 24.91 -7.87 13.44
CA MET A 689 23.89 -8.76 13.97
C MET A 689 22.49 -8.13 13.97
N GLU A 690 22.37 -6.81 14.22
CA GLU A 690 21.13 -6.06 14.04
C GLU A 690 20.69 -6.04 12.57
N CYS A 691 21.62 -5.87 11.61
CA CYS A 691 21.37 -5.99 10.16
C CYS A 691 20.75 -7.36 9.83
N LEU A 692 21.49 -8.44 10.13
CA LEU A 692 21.10 -9.80 9.75
C LEU A 692 19.80 -10.23 10.43
N ARG A 693 19.58 -9.80 11.68
CA ARG A 693 18.32 -10.00 12.40
C ARG A 693 17.14 -9.31 11.70
N ALA A 694 17.28 -8.03 11.33
CA ALA A 694 16.23 -7.28 10.67
C ALA A 694 15.85 -7.90 9.31
N GLU A 695 16.85 -8.31 8.51
CA GLU A 695 16.65 -9.01 7.25
C GLU A 695 15.92 -10.35 7.42
N CYS A 696 16.28 -11.14 8.42
CA CYS A 696 15.63 -12.43 8.68
C CYS A 696 14.16 -12.26 9.11
N TRP A 697 13.82 -11.23 9.89
CA TRP A 697 12.42 -10.94 10.26
C TRP A 697 11.61 -10.39 9.08
N GLY A 698 12.18 -9.51 8.25
CA GLY A 698 11.55 -9.05 7.01
C GLY A 698 11.29 -10.18 6.01
N PHE A 699 12.25 -11.10 5.89
CA PHE A 699 12.09 -12.31 5.09
C PHE A 699 11.02 -13.24 5.67
N LEU A 700 10.99 -13.46 7.00
CA LEU A 700 9.97 -14.26 7.66
C LEU A 700 8.56 -13.72 7.39
N GLY A 701 8.30 -12.43 7.65
CA GLY A 701 6.99 -11.82 7.38
C GLY A 701 6.59 -11.89 5.89
N THR A 702 7.57 -11.76 4.99
CA THR A 702 7.36 -11.96 3.54
C THR A 702 6.89 -13.38 3.23
N MET A 703 7.48 -14.40 3.85
CA MET A 703 7.10 -15.81 3.63
C MET A 703 5.81 -16.22 4.35
N GLU A 704 5.50 -15.68 5.54
CA GLU A 704 4.25 -15.97 6.25
C GLU A 704 3.03 -15.45 5.48
N ASN A 705 3.13 -14.25 4.90
CA ASN A 705 2.11 -13.69 4.00
C ASN A 705 1.80 -14.63 2.81
N MET A 706 2.75 -15.45 2.35
CA MET A 706 2.50 -16.43 1.28
C MET A 706 1.75 -17.67 1.75
N VAL A 707 1.77 -18.01 3.05
CA VAL A 707 1.15 -19.23 3.61
C VAL A 707 -0.09 -19.00 4.46
N GLN A 708 -0.52 -17.74 4.65
CA GLN A 708 -1.78 -17.44 5.36
C GLN A 708 -2.98 -18.17 4.68
N GLY A 709 -3.86 -18.74 5.51
CA GLY A 709 -4.93 -19.66 5.11
C GLY A 709 -4.86 -21.08 5.71
N GLU A 710 -3.73 -21.51 6.32
CA GLU A 710 -3.67 -22.78 7.09
C GLU A 710 -3.53 -22.62 8.62
N LYS A 711 -3.00 -21.48 9.12
CA LYS A 711 -3.02 -21.18 10.58
C LYS A 711 -4.48 -21.09 11.07
N ASP A 712 -5.28 -20.32 10.35
CA ASP A 712 -6.68 -19.98 10.64
C ASP A 712 -7.55 -21.26 10.69
N ARG A 713 -7.28 -22.22 9.80
CA ARG A 713 -7.93 -23.55 9.76
C ARG A 713 -7.55 -24.51 10.89
N LYS A 714 -6.58 -24.17 11.73
CA LYS A 714 -6.25 -24.93 12.95
C LYS A 714 -6.88 -24.36 14.22
N GLN A 715 -7.46 -23.16 14.16
CA GLN A 715 -8.30 -22.60 15.24
C GLN A 715 -9.80 -22.84 14.99
N GLN A 716 -10.15 -23.47 13.86
CA GLN A 716 -11.51 -23.88 13.47
C GLN A 716 -11.68 -25.42 13.47
N ARG A 717 -10.98 -26.12 14.38
CA ARG A 717 -11.02 -27.58 14.54
C ARG A 717 -10.77 -27.99 15.98
#